data_AF-A0A5E7MK13-F1
#
_entry.id   AF-A0A5E7MK13-F1
#
_cell.length_a   1.000
_cell.length_b   1.000
_cell.length_c   1.000
_cell.angle_alpha   90.00
_cell.angle_beta   90.00
_cell.angle_gamma   90.00
#
_symmetry.space_group_name_H-M   'P 1'
#
loop_
_entity.id
_entity.type
_entity.pdbx_description
1 polymer ?
#
loop_
_entity_poly.entity_id
_entity_poly.type
_entity_poly.pdbx_seq_one_letter_code
_entity_poly.pdbx_strand_id
1 'polypeptide(L)'
;MATLTPNAVQQSLQNNGLAALGLTTVALGTRWADVTPGSGDFDSIALTLAIAGTVRAPFLGIRENLFRDASSTLATAAPANATTLALAVGTGSSFPAPVTPGRILLTLSDSSGSKQEVVECTQLIGDSLTVVRGALGTAKQAFGDGDRVTLRLTPAQRVGAFYDVNGAPLDVNATGLRLHPQAAVRLQTICTARYAPAGQPLTLPLPATLLVQGAAGFRASRWYRADETLDDASGAISFHDARGFIIDPIYVAGLFADLSGAGALPGLIPPAVTAAANGPGGVQSIAGLAAADVRVHFIDPHGNAPRIASPGAGLITDDGAGTSTGTVSGNLITLATGNRIAANASAATTPLRFGFATNGTLSANPLAIPALANGAIARRFYRMMVVDQPWYLLGNRTGAAVLGVLGDDGRIPSDLLPAVRDQVDIDYLADGPDMLAEATRILTRPSQSMIVSVSPNIDQTLITPALPGAQAHWPTFPAVNTNAPFPAPPVRLTSANVSAAFAGKDVVVTLAAGAAPDGATVRIFTQRFVEIASINGAEPSFVRADGGSNIVNGASAVNILLRNPFNLGAAQPLPNPALLTMDIVVAPRVGRRRLTGAVAVNVAAGPASPPTDPFFGPASANIMGIMPISLQGVSEAPLFGIPSTTAPPPAPPATLRDLVLSLASEPSPRKAPRLPTMGRLETVAVTGTTSAGALPAGSLLWQAVLSGARWAAESRSAQHADGNPGNPAGPDVHAPGVAVTGALAYDLALHALKRAQPLIPLPASNAGTVQGWLVTSMGDNFDVPSDSANVVNTGSGVLLQSIAVGCETPWLATFTPPPANNTIDQMIQSAATAIGVPAPALTVTVNNEPRLQREVRREFFAAKQGFRDAQWSLRRAFAEARELVYIESPQFARTAHATGTPQPFEVDLVAELAARLVAQPNLHVIVCTPRLSDFADSYKTFHRQHYAARMEAFGNLQAAARDRVLLFHPVGFPGRAAYIRTTSVIVDDVWCLVGATHFRRRGMTFDGSAAIASFDRQITDGYSTKVRNYRRALMAAKMNVPAPAAGQALSGEWVRLGRPVSAFDVVNDLLRQGGYGRIQSIWPGPPASDNSVLAAQPEVADPDGSNGVTLFNTLAGMLNELGT
;
A
#
# COMPACT_ATOMS: atom_id res chain seq x y z
N MET A 1 -10.23 33.35 31.46
CA MET A 1 -10.18 32.08 32.22
C MET A 1 -10.41 32.42 33.68
N ALA A 2 -11.47 31.90 34.29
CA ALA A 2 -11.76 32.14 35.72
C ALA A 2 -10.91 31.21 36.59
N THR A 3 -10.29 31.74 37.64
CA THR A 3 -9.48 31.00 38.62
C THR A 3 -10.38 30.00 39.37
N LEU A 4 -10.12 28.70 39.23
CA LEU A 4 -10.87 27.64 39.92
C LEU A 4 -10.57 27.68 41.43
N THR A 5 -11.58 27.92 42.26
CA THR A 5 -11.44 27.87 43.72
C THR A 5 -11.46 26.41 44.22
N PRO A 6 -10.87 26.10 45.39
CA PRO A 6 -10.94 24.75 45.98
C PRO A 6 -12.38 24.23 46.14
N ASN A 7 -13.34 25.09 46.49
CA ASN A 7 -14.76 24.74 46.52
C ASN A 7 -15.29 24.39 45.12
N ALA A 8 -14.93 25.15 44.08
CA ALA A 8 -15.35 24.84 42.71
C ALA A 8 -14.76 23.51 42.22
N VAL A 9 -13.52 23.17 42.62
CA VAL A 9 -12.90 21.89 42.30
C VAL A 9 -13.55 20.74 43.09
N GLN A 10 -13.81 20.91 44.39
CA GLN A 10 -14.50 19.93 45.22
C GLN A 10 -15.92 19.65 44.71
N GLN A 11 -16.65 20.71 44.37
CA GLN A 11 -18.01 20.60 43.85
C GLN A 11 -18.01 20.02 42.44
N SER A 12 -16.99 20.32 41.63
CA SER A 12 -16.78 19.63 40.35
C SER A 12 -16.50 18.13 40.55
N LEU A 13 -15.68 17.75 41.52
CA LEU A 13 -15.41 16.34 41.87
C LEU A 13 -16.65 15.61 42.38
N GLN A 14 -17.47 16.26 43.21
CA GLN A 14 -18.72 15.69 43.70
C GLN A 14 -19.76 15.52 42.59
N ASN A 15 -19.89 16.53 41.72
CA ASN A 15 -20.88 16.53 40.64
C ASN A 15 -20.45 15.66 39.45
N ASN A 16 -19.16 15.59 39.16
CA ASN A 16 -18.61 14.99 37.93
C ASN A 16 -17.70 13.78 38.19
N GLY A 17 -17.50 13.36 39.45
CA GLY A 17 -16.65 12.22 39.80
C GLY A 17 -15.22 12.34 39.26
N LEU A 18 -14.65 11.22 38.80
CA LEU A 18 -13.31 11.17 38.21
C LEU A 18 -13.16 12.01 36.92
N ALA A 19 -14.26 12.37 36.25
CA ALA A 19 -14.21 13.24 35.09
C ALA A 19 -13.77 14.68 35.45
N ALA A 20 -13.94 15.09 36.72
CA ALA A 20 -13.39 16.35 37.23
C ALA A 20 -11.86 16.38 37.28
N LEU A 21 -11.21 15.21 37.30
CA LEU A 21 -9.75 15.05 37.27
C LEU A 21 -9.19 14.99 35.83
N GLY A 22 -10.03 15.20 34.81
CA GLY A 22 -9.65 15.06 33.41
C GLY A 22 -9.47 13.61 32.96
N LEU A 23 -9.89 12.63 33.76
CA LEU A 23 -9.91 11.22 33.37
C LEU A 23 -11.11 10.96 32.47
N THR A 24 -10.87 10.67 31.20
CA THR A 24 -11.92 10.43 30.20
C THR A 24 -12.60 9.07 30.38
N THR A 25 -13.75 9.06 31.05
CA THR A 25 -14.61 7.88 31.25
C THR A 25 -15.75 7.83 30.22
N VAL A 26 -16.37 6.65 30.05
CA VAL A 26 -17.63 6.52 29.30
C VAL A 26 -18.74 7.10 30.17
N ALA A 27 -19.54 8.01 29.61
CA ALA A 27 -20.69 8.63 30.27
C ALA A 27 -21.88 8.63 29.31
N LEU A 28 -22.99 8.05 29.72
CA LEU A 28 -24.19 7.84 28.91
C LEU A 28 -25.38 8.67 29.43
N GLY A 29 -26.19 9.16 28.50
CA GLY A 29 -27.46 9.83 28.80
C GLY A 29 -28.59 8.81 28.88
N THR A 30 -29.58 9.06 29.74
CA THR A 30 -30.75 8.18 29.91
C THR A 30 -31.87 8.48 28.92
N ARG A 31 -31.81 9.60 28.18
CA ARG A 31 -32.77 10.01 27.15
C ARG A 31 -32.07 10.75 26.02
N TRP A 32 -32.72 10.82 24.86
CA TRP A 32 -32.22 11.53 23.66
C TRP A 32 -33.13 12.68 23.22
N ALA A 33 -34.31 12.79 23.82
CA ALA A 33 -35.30 13.82 23.53
C ALA A 33 -36.05 14.20 24.80
N ASP A 34 -36.73 15.35 24.79
CA ASP A 34 -37.64 15.75 25.87
C ASP A 34 -39.05 15.14 25.73
N VAL A 35 -39.36 14.57 24.56
CA VAL A 35 -40.62 13.88 24.28
C VAL A 35 -40.35 12.46 23.78
N THR A 36 -41.29 11.54 24.00
CA THR A 36 -41.19 10.17 23.49
C THR A 36 -41.51 10.15 22.00
N PRO A 37 -40.59 9.71 21.12
CA PRO A 37 -40.91 9.46 19.72
C PRO A 37 -41.98 8.36 19.59
N GLY A 38 -42.86 8.46 18.61
CA GLY A 38 -43.81 7.42 18.24
C GLY A 38 -43.18 6.34 17.36
N SER A 39 -43.89 5.22 17.14
CA SER A 39 -43.41 4.16 16.24
C SER A 39 -43.25 4.63 14.79
N GLY A 40 -44.07 5.59 14.35
CA GLY A 40 -43.97 6.21 13.03
C GLY A 40 -42.80 7.18 12.85
N ASP A 41 -42.12 7.57 13.94
CA ASP A 41 -40.94 8.43 13.88
C ASP A 41 -39.66 7.65 13.55
N PHE A 42 -39.68 6.32 13.69
CA PHE A 42 -38.57 5.46 13.33
C PHE A 42 -38.70 4.95 11.88
N ASP A 43 -37.76 5.35 11.02
CA ASP A 43 -37.61 4.78 9.70
C ASP A 43 -36.71 3.54 9.76
N SER A 44 -37.32 2.35 9.71
CA SER A 44 -36.63 1.07 9.79
C SER A 44 -35.83 0.69 8.53
N ILE A 45 -36.03 1.41 7.42
CA ILE A 45 -35.31 1.21 6.15
C ILE A 45 -34.11 2.15 6.11
N ALA A 46 -34.29 3.43 6.45
CA ALA A 46 -33.21 4.41 6.49
C ALA A 46 -32.36 4.35 7.78
N LEU A 47 -32.85 3.65 8.81
CA LEU A 47 -32.25 3.60 10.16
C LEU A 47 -32.10 4.98 10.80
N THR A 48 -33.12 5.82 10.65
CA THR A 48 -33.18 7.17 11.24
C THR A 48 -34.35 7.28 12.21
N LEU A 49 -34.19 8.10 13.25
CA LEU A 49 -35.24 8.39 14.23
C LEU A 49 -35.57 9.88 14.22
N ALA A 50 -36.79 10.25 13.83
CA ALA A 50 -37.27 11.61 13.93
C ALA A 50 -37.47 11.99 15.40
N ILE A 51 -36.93 13.13 15.82
CA ILE A 51 -37.13 13.67 17.17
C ILE A 51 -37.95 14.96 17.05
N ALA A 52 -39.18 14.92 17.56
CA ALA A 52 -40.04 16.10 17.68
C ALA A 52 -39.60 16.95 18.90
N GLY A 53 -38.66 17.87 18.72
CA GLY A 53 -38.24 18.80 19.78
C GLY A 53 -36.73 18.81 20.02
N THR A 54 -36.33 19.09 21.26
CA THR A 54 -34.92 19.26 21.64
C THR A 54 -34.16 17.93 21.63
N VAL A 55 -33.12 17.83 20.80
CA VAL A 55 -32.20 16.68 20.81
C VAL A 55 -31.23 16.81 21.99
N ARG A 56 -31.00 15.71 22.71
CA ARG A 56 -30.07 15.64 23.84
C ARG A 56 -28.88 14.73 23.53
N ALA A 57 -27.74 15.06 24.13
CA ALA A 57 -26.50 14.33 23.95
C ALA A 57 -26.58 12.90 24.55
N PRO A 58 -26.48 11.84 23.74
CA PRO A 58 -26.56 10.46 24.21
C PRO A 58 -25.34 10.04 25.02
N PHE A 59 -24.22 10.74 24.88
CA PHE A 59 -22.96 10.48 25.56
C PHE A 59 -22.10 11.74 25.64
N LEU A 60 -21.05 11.70 26.47
CA LEU A 60 -20.01 12.73 26.49
C LEU A 60 -19.26 12.77 25.14
N GLY A 61 -19.32 13.90 24.44
CA GLY A 61 -18.72 14.01 23.10
C GLY A 61 -18.38 15.44 22.69
N ILE A 62 -17.67 15.57 21.56
CA ILE A 62 -17.41 16.85 20.90
C ILE A 62 -18.48 17.06 19.83
N ARG A 63 -19.15 18.20 19.87
CA ARG A 63 -20.06 18.62 18.79
C ARG A 63 -19.26 19.32 17.70
N GLU A 64 -19.48 18.91 16.45
CA GLU A 64 -18.87 19.48 15.25
C GLU A 64 -19.96 19.79 14.22
N ASN A 65 -19.73 20.82 13.40
CA ASN A 65 -20.59 21.13 12.27
C ASN A 65 -20.05 20.38 11.05
N LEU A 66 -20.93 19.64 10.37
CA LEU A 66 -20.59 18.78 9.25
C LEU A 66 -21.23 19.35 8.00
N PHE A 67 -20.41 19.56 6.98
CA PHE A 67 -20.83 20.19 5.74
C PHE A 67 -20.55 19.28 4.55
N ARG A 68 -21.32 19.49 3.50
CA ARG A 68 -21.07 18.95 2.15
C ARG A 68 -19.88 19.68 1.54
N ASP A 69 -19.17 19.00 0.64
CA ASP A 69 -18.16 19.67 -0.17
C ASP A 69 -18.82 20.69 -1.11
N ALA A 70 -18.21 21.86 -1.25
CA ALA A 70 -18.70 22.91 -2.13
C ALA A 70 -17.54 23.60 -2.86
N SER A 71 -17.73 23.86 -4.15
CA SER A 71 -16.77 24.54 -5.02
C SER A 71 -17.51 25.41 -6.04
N SER A 72 -16.94 26.54 -6.39
CA SER A 72 -17.39 27.44 -7.45
C SER A 72 -16.19 28.18 -8.05
N THR A 73 -16.43 29.07 -9.00
CA THR A 73 -15.47 30.04 -9.53
C THR A 73 -15.93 31.45 -9.23
N LEU A 74 -14.98 32.39 -9.15
CA LEU A 74 -15.29 33.81 -9.12
C LEU A 74 -15.93 34.21 -10.44
N ALA A 75 -17.05 34.95 -10.38
CA ALA A 75 -17.71 35.53 -11.55
C ALA A 75 -17.14 36.89 -11.96
N THR A 76 -16.33 37.49 -11.08
CA THR A 76 -15.61 38.74 -11.32
C THR A 76 -14.29 38.71 -10.57
N ALA A 77 -13.27 39.41 -11.08
CA ALA A 77 -11.97 39.50 -10.42
C ALA A 77 -12.09 40.11 -9.01
N ALA A 78 -11.38 39.53 -8.05
CA ALA A 78 -11.40 39.94 -6.64
C ALA A 78 -10.05 40.58 -6.26
N PRO A 79 -9.98 41.92 -6.02
CA PRO A 79 -8.77 42.56 -5.52
C PRO A 79 -8.42 42.11 -4.09
N ALA A 80 -7.19 42.32 -3.63
CA ALA A 80 -6.70 41.84 -2.32
C ALA A 80 -7.45 42.40 -1.11
N ASN A 81 -8.17 43.51 -1.27
CA ASN A 81 -8.99 44.15 -0.25
C ASN A 81 -10.51 43.90 -0.42
N ALA A 82 -10.94 43.04 -1.35
CA ALA A 82 -12.34 42.74 -1.55
C ALA A 82 -12.96 42.12 -0.28
N THR A 83 -14.07 42.70 0.18
CA THR A 83 -14.88 42.20 1.31
C THR A 83 -16.08 41.38 0.86
N THR A 84 -16.32 41.34 -0.46
CA THR A 84 -17.40 40.60 -1.09
C THR A 84 -16.83 39.83 -2.28
N LEU A 85 -17.20 38.56 -2.41
CA LEU A 85 -16.84 37.71 -3.55
C LEU A 85 -18.11 37.30 -4.28
N ALA A 86 -18.15 37.53 -5.59
CA ALA A 86 -19.22 37.06 -6.46
C ALA A 86 -18.86 35.69 -7.03
N LEU A 87 -19.68 34.68 -6.77
CA LEU A 87 -19.56 33.34 -7.32
C LEU A 87 -20.23 33.24 -8.69
N ALA A 88 -19.90 32.19 -9.44
CA ALA A 88 -20.62 31.81 -10.65
C ALA A 88 -22.13 31.64 -10.37
N VAL A 89 -22.96 32.08 -11.32
CA VAL A 89 -24.42 32.13 -11.14
C VAL A 89 -24.99 30.76 -10.76
N GLY A 90 -25.80 30.72 -9.70
CA GLY A 90 -26.51 29.53 -9.21
C GLY A 90 -25.69 28.61 -8.29
N THR A 91 -24.41 28.91 -8.07
CA THR A 91 -23.51 28.02 -7.30
C THR A 91 -23.43 28.34 -5.81
N GLY A 92 -23.92 29.50 -5.37
CA GLY A 92 -23.87 29.92 -3.97
C GLY A 92 -24.66 28.98 -3.05
N SER A 93 -25.77 28.42 -3.52
CA SER A 93 -26.61 27.48 -2.77
C SER A 93 -25.89 26.20 -2.31
N SER A 94 -24.78 25.84 -2.94
CA SER A 94 -23.95 24.70 -2.53
C SER A 94 -23.15 24.97 -1.26
N PHE A 95 -22.86 26.24 -0.94
CA PHE A 95 -22.10 26.63 0.25
C PHE A 95 -23.02 26.75 1.49
N PRO A 96 -22.52 26.41 2.69
CA PRO A 96 -23.24 26.70 3.93
C PRO A 96 -23.47 28.21 4.10
N ALA A 97 -24.63 28.60 4.63
CA ALA A 97 -24.95 30.00 4.92
C ALA A 97 -24.73 30.32 6.41
N PRO A 98 -23.52 30.77 6.82
CA PRO A 98 -23.24 31.09 8.21
C PRO A 98 -24.15 32.21 8.74
N VAL A 99 -24.61 32.07 9.99
CA VAL A 99 -25.35 33.10 10.73
C VAL A 99 -24.48 33.64 11.86
N THR A 100 -24.56 34.95 12.12
CA THR A 100 -23.74 35.63 13.15
C THR A 100 -23.93 34.97 14.52
N PRO A 101 -22.85 34.69 15.29
CA PRO A 101 -21.43 35.00 15.05
C PRO A 101 -20.63 33.94 14.27
N GLY A 102 -21.29 32.94 13.68
CA GLY A 102 -20.68 31.82 12.96
C GLY A 102 -19.91 32.22 11.70
N ARG A 103 -18.92 31.41 11.34
CA ARG A 103 -18.05 31.60 10.16
C ARG A 103 -17.74 30.26 9.50
N ILE A 104 -17.52 30.28 8.19
CA ILE A 104 -16.94 29.16 7.43
C ILE A 104 -15.63 29.60 6.78
N LEU A 105 -14.71 28.66 6.57
CA LEU A 105 -13.45 28.93 5.90
C LEU A 105 -13.56 28.55 4.42
N LEU A 106 -13.06 29.41 3.54
CA LEU A 106 -12.96 29.16 2.12
C LEU A 106 -11.49 29.26 1.68
N THR A 107 -11.11 28.50 0.66
CA THR A 107 -9.83 28.63 -0.02
C THR A 107 -10.06 29.25 -1.40
N LEU A 108 -9.40 30.37 -1.66
CA LEU A 108 -9.25 30.95 -2.99
C LEU A 108 -7.97 30.40 -3.62
N SER A 109 -8.05 29.97 -4.86
CA SER A 109 -6.88 29.50 -5.61
C SER A 109 -6.98 29.85 -7.08
N ASP A 110 -5.86 30.26 -7.67
CA ASP A 110 -5.78 30.43 -9.11
C ASP A 110 -5.78 29.08 -9.84
N SER A 111 -6.04 29.11 -11.16
CA SER A 111 -6.05 27.91 -12.00
C SER A 111 -4.73 27.12 -11.98
N SER A 112 -3.60 27.80 -11.81
CA SER A 112 -2.28 27.15 -11.68
C SER A 112 -2.01 26.61 -10.27
N GLY A 113 -2.76 27.08 -9.27
CA GLY A 113 -2.55 26.74 -7.87
C GLY A 113 -1.32 27.35 -7.23
N SER A 114 -0.65 28.29 -7.91
CA SER A 114 0.53 29.00 -7.42
C SER A 114 0.18 30.08 -6.38
N LYS A 115 -1.07 30.56 -6.41
CA LYS A 115 -1.62 31.54 -5.46
C LYS A 115 -2.72 30.89 -4.64
N GLN A 116 -2.63 31.04 -3.32
CA GLN A 116 -3.68 30.61 -2.42
C GLN A 116 -3.89 31.60 -1.28
N GLU A 117 -5.15 31.78 -0.92
CA GLU A 117 -5.56 32.56 0.24
C GLU A 117 -6.69 31.84 0.96
N VAL A 118 -6.64 31.80 2.29
CA VAL A 118 -7.76 31.34 3.11
C VAL A 118 -8.54 32.56 3.56
N VAL A 119 -9.86 32.53 3.39
CA VAL A 119 -10.77 33.62 3.77
C VAL A 119 -11.86 33.09 4.71
N GLU A 120 -12.32 33.94 5.61
CA GLU A 120 -13.47 33.63 6.48
C GLU A 120 -14.73 34.23 5.88
N CYS A 121 -15.71 33.40 5.53
CA CYS A 121 -17.02 33.87 5.11
C CYS A 121 -17.94 34.00 6.33
N THR A 122 -18.53 35.18 6.49
CA THR A 122 -19.44 35.53 7.60
C THR A 122 -20.90 35.57 7.18
N GLN A 123 -21.19 35.69 5.87
CA GLN A 123 -22.54 35.73 5.34
C GLN A 123 -22.56 35.32 3.87
N LEU A 124 -23.64 34.65 3.45
CA LEU A 124 -23.92 34.26 2.08
C LEU A 124 -25.34 34.74 1.72
N ILE A 125 -25.49 35.46 0.60
CA ILE A 125 -26.79 35.85 0.03
C ILE A 125 -26.75 35.58 -1.48
N GLY A 126 -27.57 34.64 -1.96
CA GLY A 126 -27.54 34.21 -3.36
C GLY A 126 -26.15 33.67 -3.73
N ASP A 127 -25.51 34.28 -4.72
CA ASP A 127 -24.15 33.96 -5.16
C ASP A 127 -23.08 34.93 -4.61
N SER A 128 -23.42 35.73 -3.60
CA SER A 128 -22.53 36.74 -3.01
C SER A 128 -22.08 36.34 -1.59
N LEU A 129 -20.77 36.20 -1.41
CA LEU A 129 -20.12 35.87 -0.14
C LEU A 129 -19.53 37.12 0.51
N THR A 130 -19.89 37.40 1.77
CA THR A 130 -19.20 38.42 2.59
C THR A 130 -18.04 37.78 3.31
N VAL A 131 -16.82 38.29 3.12
CA VAL A 131 -15.57 37.66 3.56
C VAL A 131 -14.64 38.59 4.34
N VAL A 132 -13.85 37.98 5.23
CA VAL A 132 -12.65 38.56 5.84
C VAL A 132 -11.42 37.89 5.21
N ARG A 133 -10.54 38.72 4.63
CA ARG A 133 -9.36 38.32 3.85
C ARG A 133 -8.16 37.98 4.72
N GLY A 134 -7.30 37.08 4.25
CA GLY A 134 -6.02 36.72 4.90
C GLY A 134 -6.16 35.96 6.22
N ALA A 135 -7.10 35.02 6.29
CA ALA A 135 -7.30 34.17 7.47
C ALA A 135 -6.16 33.14 7.62
N LEU A 136 -6.00 32.61 8.83
CA LEU A 136 -4.98 31.60 9.19
C LEU A 136 -3.53 32.00 8.77
N GLY A 137 -3.23 33.29 8.76
CA GLY A 137 -1.91 33.81 8.41
C GLY A 137 -1.60 33.81 6.91
N THR A 138 -2.59 33.57 6.04
CA THR A 138 -2.40 33.65 4.58
C THR A 138 -2.29 35.10 4.10
N ALA A 139 -1.45 35.33 3.08
CA ALA A 139 -1.28 36.66 2.50
C ALA A 139 -2.48 37.04 1.62
N LYS A 140 -2.98 38.26 1.77
CA LYS A 140 -4.07 38.82 0.95
C LYS A 140 -3.59 39.02 -0.48
N GLN A 141 -4.27 38.43 -1.45
CA GLN A 141 -3.84 38.41 -2.86
C GLN A 141 -4.99 38.78 -3.81
N ALA A 142 -4.66 39.20 -5.04
CA ALA A 142 -5.66 39.42 -6.08
C ALA A 142 -5.90 38.12 -6.86
N PHE A 143 -7.18 37.82 -7.14
CA PHE A 143 -7.64 36.67 -7.93
C PHE A 143 -8.42 37.16 -9.15
N GLY A 144 -8.24 36.48 -10.27
CA GLY A 144 -8.90 36.77 -11.54
C GLY A 144 -10.33 36.24 -11.59
N ASP A 145 -11.06 36.67 -12.64
CA ASP A 145 -12.31 36.01 -13.03
C ASP A 145 -12.04 34.54 -13.40
N GLY A 146 -12.95 33.64 -13.03
CA GLY A 146 -12.78 32.19 -13.21
C GLY A 146 -11.89 31.48 -12.18
N ASP A 147 -11.21 32.20 -11.28
CA ASP A 147 -10.42 31.58 -10.21
C ASP A 147 -11.32 30.84 -9.21
N ARG A 148 -10.79 29.78 -8.59
CA ARG A 148 -11.59 28.82 -7.83
C ARG A 148 -11.84 29.27 -6.40
N VAL A 149 -13.08 29.10 -5.94
CA VAL A 149 -13.51 29.26 -4.55
C VAL A 149 -13.96 27.89 -4.03
N THR A 150 -13.34 27.39 -2.96
CA THR A 150 -13.67 26.08 -2.37
C THR A 150 -13.95 26.19 -0.88
N LEU A 151 -14.94 25.43 -0.40
CA LEU A 151 -15.19 25.30 1.03
C LEU A 151 -14.05 24.50 1.67
N ARG A 152 -13.39 25.11 2.65
CA ARG A 152 -12.28 24.47 3.36
C ARG A 152 -12.82 23.65 4.52
N LEU A 153 -12.89 22.33 4.32
CA LEU A 153 -13.28 21.37 5.36
C LEU A 153 -12.10 20.53 5.80
N THR A 154 -11.93 20.39 7.11
CA THR A 154 -11.13 19.29 7.66
C THR A 154 -11.86 17.95 7.44
N PRO A 155 -11.16 16.80 7.44
CA PRO A 155 -11.81 15.50 7.32
C PRO A 155 -12.94 15.29 8.35
N ALA A 156 -12.74 15.78 9.58
CA ALA A 156 -13.73 15.70 10.65
C ALA A 156 -15.01 16.52 10.36
N GLN A 157 -14.94 17.55 9.51
CA GLN A 157 -16.06 18.43 9.16
C GLN A 157 -16.82 18.00 7.89
N ARG A 158 -16.42 16.90 7.24
CA ARG A 158 -17.08 16.40 6.02
C ARG A 158 -18.22 15.47 6.39
N VAL A 159 -19.43 15.77 5.91
CA VAL A 159 -20.58 14.88 6.11
C VAL A 159 -20.52 13.63 5.23
N GLY A 160 -19.84 13.72 4.07
CA GLY A 160 -19.61 12.58 3.18
C GLY A 160 -18.70 11.48 3.76
N ALA A 161 -18.17 11.66 4.97
CA ALA A 161 -17.50 10.61 5.75
C ALA A 161 -18.49 9.64 6.41
N PHE A 162 -19.79 9.93 6.37
CA PHE A 162 -20.86 9.11 6.93
C PHE A 162 -21.71 8.53 5.80
N TYR A 163 -22.25 7.33 6.03
CA TYR A 163 -22.94 6.56 5.01
C TYR A 163 -24.30 6.09 5.44
N ASP A 164 -25.24 6.05 4.50
CA ASP A 164 -26.56 5.46 4.67
C ASP A 164 -26.51 3.91 4.63
N VAL A 165 -27.69 3.29 4.69
CA VAL A 165 -27.85 1.82 4.65
C VAL A 165 -27.38 1.23 3.31
N ASN A 166 -27.40 2.01 2.23
CA ASN A 166 -26.96 1.57 0.91
C ASN A 166 -25.46 1.78 0.67
N GLY A 167 -24.75 2.36 1.65
CA GLY A 167 -23.34 2.69 1.55
C GLY A 167 -23.08 3.97 0.73
N ALA A 168 -24.12 4.76 0.44
CA ALA A 168 -23.96 6.06 -0.21
C ALA A 168 -23.51 7.12 0.82
N PRO A 169 -22.56 8.00 0.47
CA PRO A 169 -22.16 9.10 1.36
C PRO A 169 -23.36 10.02 1.61
N LEU A 170 -23.51 10.46 2.86
CA LEU A 170 -24.52 11.47 3.20
C LEU A 170 -24.17 12.79 2.51
N ASP A 171 -25.18 13.41 1.90
CA ASP A 171 -25.07 14.68 1.17
C ASP A 171 -26.04 15.74 1.72
N VAL A 172 -26.12 15.83 3.04
CA VAL A 172 -26.93 16.81 3.77
C VAL A 172 -26.10 17.37 4.91
N ASN A 173 -26.03 18.70 5.05
CA ASN A 173 -25.34 19.32 6.19
C ASN A 173 -25.93 18.82 7.52
N ALA A 174 -25.09 18.56 8.50
CA ALA A 174 -25.50 17.93 9.74
C ALA A 174 -24.72 18.46 10.94
N THR A 175 -25.28 18.25 12.13
CA THR A 175 -24.56 18.45 13.39
C THR A 175 -24.15 17.08 13.90
N GLY A 176 -22.85 16.87 14.09
CA GLY A 176 -22.31 15.62 14.60
C GLY A 176 -21.87 15.73 16.05
N LEU A 177 -22.17 14.73 16.87
CA LEU A 177 -21.60 14.57 18.21
C LEU A 177 -20.72 13.32 18.23
N ARG A 178 -19.40 13.51 18.27
CA ARG A 178 -18.41 12.43 18.27
C ARG A 178 -18.05 12.02 19.70
N LEU A 179 -18.11 10.72 19.97
CA LEU A 179 -17.67 10.15 21.24
C LEU A 179 -16.16 10.39 21.42
N HIS A 180 -15.73 10.68 22.65
CA HIS A 180 -14.30 10.83 22.92
C HIS A 180 -13.53 9.56 22.51
N PRO A 181 -12.39 9.63 21.79
CA PRO A 181 -11.69 8.45 21.29
C PRO A 181 -11.32 7.42 22.37
N GLN A 182 -10.79 7.86 23.52
CA GLN A 182 -10.53 6.96 24.65
C GLN A 182 -11.81 6.38 25.28
N ALA A 183 -12.93 7.12 25.26
CA ALA A 183 -14.21 6.61 25.74
C ALA A 183 -14.76 5.56 24.76
N ALA A 184 -14.58 5.73 23.46
CA ALA A 184 -14.92 4.72 22.45
C ALA A 184 -14.15 3.40 22.68
N VAL A 185 -12.84 3.46 22.95
CA VAL A 185 -12.03 2.27 23.27
C VAL A 185 -12.48 1.61 24.57
N ARG A 186 -12.82 2.39 25.59
CA ARG A 186 -13.37 1.86 26.85
C ARG A 186 -14.74 1.23 26.66
N LEU A 187 -15.62 1.84 25.86
CA LEU A 187 -16.92 1.29 25.50
C LEU A 187 -16.75 -0.05 24.78
N GLN A 188 -15.81 -0.15 23.85
CA GLN A 188 -15.45 -1.41 23.20
C GLN A 188 -14.98 -2.47 24.20
N THR A 189 -14.17 -2.09 25.18
CA THR A 189 -13.70 -3.02 26.23
C THR A 189 -14.86 -3.51 27.10
N ILE A 190 -15.74 -2.60 27.54
CA ILE A 190 -16.93 -2.89 28.35
C ILE A 190 -17.88 -3.82 27.58
N CYS A 191 -18.20 -3.48 26.34
CA CYS A 191 -19.11 -4.27 25.50
C CYS A 191 -18.51 -5.63 25.15
N THR A 192 -17.19 -5.73 24.90
CA THR A 192 -16.52 -7.03 24.73
C THR A 192 -16.70 -7.90 25.97
N ALA A 193 -16.40 -7.38 27.16
CA ALA A 193 -16.51 -8.14 28.40
C ALA A 193 -17.95 -8.57 28.74
N ARG A 194 -18.95 -7.79 28.32
CA ARG A 194 -20.36 -8.07 28.60
C ARG A 194 -21.00 -8.99 27.56
N TYR A 195 -20.83 -8.71 26.27
CA TYR A 195 -21.60 -9.35 25.20
C TYR A 195 -20.83 -10.45 24.46
N ALA A 196 -19.50 -10.39 24.42
CA ALA A 196 -18.71 -11.41 23.74
C ALA A 196 -18.39 -12.58 24.70
N PRO A 197 -18.33 -13.83 24.20
CA PRO A 197 -17.79 -14.94 24.98
C PRO A 197 -16.36 -14.65 25.46
N ALA A 198 -15.97 -15.25 26.60
CA ALA A 198 -14.63 -15.04 27.15
C ALA A 198 -13.53 -15.35 26.12
N GLY A 199 -12.62 -14.40 25.91
CA GLY A 199 -11.52 -14.51 24.94
C GLY A 199 -11.89 -14.25 23.47
N GLN A 200 -13.16 -13.94 23.16
CA GLN A 200 -13.61 -13.62 21.80
C GLN A 200 -13.76 -12.10 21.59
N PRO A 201 -13.50 -11.58 20.38
CA PRO A 201 -13.70 -10.17 20.08
C PRO A 201 -15.19 -9.85 19.92
N LEU A 202 -15.56 -8.59 20.16
CA LEU A 202 -16.92 -8.11 19.97
C LEU A 202 -17.30 -8.05 18.48
N THR A 203 -18.40 -8.71 18.11
CA THR A 203 -18.96 -8.68 16.74
C THR A 203 -19.99 -7.56 16.55
N LEU A 204 -20.63 -7.11 17.63
CA LEU A 204 -21.62 -6.04 17.64
C LEU A 204 -20.99 -4.67 17.27
N PRO A 205 -21.56 -3.94 16.30
CA PRO A 205 -21.16 -2.56 16.00
C PRO A 205 -21.46 -1.63 17.19
N LEU A 206 -20.58 -0.63 17.40
CA LEU A 206 -20.72 0.35 18.48
C LEU A 206 -20.83 1.77 17.93
N PRO A 207 -21.66 2.64 18.56
CA PRO A 207 -21.79 4.03 18.13
C PRO A 207 -20.52 4.82 18.46
N ALA A 208 -20.00 5.52 17.45
CA ALA A 208 -18.91 6.49 17.61
C ALA A 208 -19.39 7.93 17.38
N THR A 209 -20.44 8.13 16.59
CA THR A 209 -21.00 9.45 16.29
C THR A 209 -22.52 9.41 16.24
N LEU A 210 -23.17 10.42 16.84
CA LEU A 210 -24.57 10.77 16.58
C LEU A 210 -24.60 11.88 15.53
N LEU A 211 -25.46 11.78 14.53
CA LEU A 211 -25.75 12.86 13.59
C LEU A 211 -27.17 13.36 13.78
N VAL A 212 -27.36 14.68 13.69
CA VAL A 212 -28.66 15.33 13.48
C VAL A 212 -28.68 15.86 12.05
N GLN A 213 -29.42 15.18 11.18
CA GLN A 213 -29.44 15.47 9.75
C GLN A 213 -30.23 16.76 9.47
N GLY A 214 -29.76 17.57 8.52
CA GLY A 214 -30.37 18.85 8.17
C GLY A 214 -30.02 20.01 9.11
N ALA A 215 -29.36 19.74 10.23
CA ALA A 215 -28.93 20.75 11.20
C ALA A 215 -27.52 21.25 10.88
N ALA A 216 -27.38 22.23 9.99
CA ALA A 216 -26.07 22.70 9.53
C ALA A 216 -25.17 23.24 10.66
N GLY A 217 -25.73 23.92 11.67
CA GLY A 217 -25.02 24.40 12.87
C GLY A 217 -23.83 25.35 12.62
N PHE A 218 -23.74 26.47 13.33
CA PHE A 218 -22.59 27.41 13.18
C PHE A 218 -21.95 27.82 14.51
N ARG A 219 -22.02 26.92 15.50
CA ARG A 219 -21.40 27.13 16.81
C ARG A 219 -19.97 26.60 16.84
N ALA A 220 -19.15 27.17 17.71
CA ALA A 220 -17.81 26.68 17.97
C ALA A 220 -17.88 25.26 18.57
N SER A 221 -16.94 24.40 18.17
CA SER A 221 -16.85 23.05 18.72
C SER A 221 -16.60 23.12 20.23
N ARG A 222 -17.42 22.40 21.00
CA ARG A 222 -17.27 22.28 22.45
C ARG A 222 -17.67 20.88 22.90
N TRP A 223 -17.26 20.55 24.12
CA TRP A 223 -17.70 19.34 24.80
C TRP A 223 -19.15 19.49 25.27
N TYR A 224 -19.93 18.44 25.04
CA TYR A 224 -21.29 18.29 25.56
C TYR A 224 -21.32 17.13 26.53
N ARG A 225 -21.89 17.36 27.71
CA ARG A 225 -22.11 16.30 28.71
C ARG A 225 -23.27 15.42 28.28
N ALA A 226 -23.33 14.21 28.83
CA ALA A 226 -24.46 13.32 28.61
C ALA A 226 -25.76 13.97 29.14
N ASP A 227 -26.88 13.81 28.41
CA ASP A 227 -28.19 14.46 28.63
C ASP A 227 -28.23 15.99 28.42
N GLU A 228 -27.10 16.62 28.07
CA GLU A 228 -27.08 18.05 27.73
C GLU A 228 -27.82 18.32 26.42
N THR A 229 -28.56 19.44 26.34
CA THR A 229 -29.24 19.88 25.12
C THR A 229 -28.23 20.18 24.01
N LEU A 230 -28.46 19.63 22.81
CA LEU A 230 -27.69 20.00 21.62
C LEU A 230 -28.26 21.29 21.04
N ASP A 231 -27.52 22.39 21.24
CA ASP A 231 -27.93 23.72 20.78
C ASP A 231 -28.10 23.78 19.25
N ASP A 232 -29.16 24.44 18.80
CA ASP A 232 -29.50 24.69 17.39
C ASP A 232 -29.49 23.43 16.50
N ALA A 233 -29.84 22.27 17.08
CA ALA A 233 -29.91 20.99 16.38
C ALA A 233 -31.31 20.37 16.53
N SER A 234 -32.04 20.31 15.41
CA SER A 234 -33.35 19.65 15.30
C SER A 234 -33.40 18.86 14.00
N GLY A 235 -34.05 17.71 14.00
CA GLY A 235 -34.19 16.87 12.81
C GLY A 235 -34.16 15.39 13.15
N ALA A 236 -34.07 14.56 12.11
CA ALA A 236 -33.87 13.13 12.28
C ALA A 236 -32.45 12.84 12.75
N ILE A 237 -32.32 11.89 13.68
CA ILE A 237 -31.05 11.42 14.18
C ILE A 237 -30.64 10.09 13.57
N SER A 238 -29.34 9.90 13.38
CA SER A 238 -28.73 8.62 13.00
C SER A 238 -27.45 8.37 13.80
N PHE A 239 -27.15 7.10 14.08
CA PHE A 239 -25.91 6.70 14.73
C PHE A 239 -24.96 6.07 13.71
N HIS A 240 -23.67 6.36 13.86
CA HIS A 240 -22.64 5.86 12.97
C HIS A 240 -21.47 5.29 13.77
N ASP A 241 -20.85 4.24 13.23
CA ASP A 241 -19.65 3.63 13.82
C ASP A 241 -18.38 4.45 13.56
N ALA A 242 -17.22 3.92 13.97
CA ALA A 242 -15.93 4.57 13.81
C ALA A 242 -15.47 4.73 12.34
N ARG A 243 -16.07 3.99 11.39
CA ARG A 243 -15.84 4.10 9.94
C ARG A 243 -16.93 4.93 9.23
N GLY A 244 -17.89 5.47 9.99
CA GLY A 244 -18.96 6.32 9.47
C GLY A 244 -20.19 5.56 8.96
N PHE A 245 -20.26 4.24 9.12
CA PHE A 245 -21.42 3.48 8.66
C PHE A 245 -22.57 3.53 9.65
N ILE A 246 -23.78 3.65 9.13
CA ILE A 246 -25.01 3.73 9.92
C ILE A 246 -25.25 2.49 10.79
N ILE A 247 -25.78 2.72 11.98
CA ILE A 247 -26.20 1.72 12.97
C ILE A 247 -27.67 1.97 13.30
N ASP A 248 -28.42 0.89 13.49
CA ASP A 248 -29.83 0.96 13.90
C ASP A 248 -29.97 1.72 15.25
N PRO A 249 -30.70 2.86 15.30
CA PRO A 249 -30.84 3.67 16.50
C PRO A 249 -31.62 2.96 17.62
N ILE A 250 -32.53 2.03 17.28
CA ILE A 250 -33.28 1.25 18.27
C ILE A 250 -32.37 0.23 18.94
N TYR A 251 -31.45 -0.38 18.19
CA TYR A 251 -30.39 -1.21 18.75
C TYR A 251 -29.47 -0.40 19.67
N VAL A 252 -29.06 0.81 19.29
CA VAL A 252 -28.22 1.67 20.15
C VAL A 252 -28.95 2.04 21.44
N ALA A 253 -30.27 2.29 21.38
CA ALA A 253 -31.08 2.57 22.55
C ALA A 253 -31.14 1.36 23.48
N GLY A 254 -31.35 0.16 22.92
CA GLY A 254 -31.33 -1.11 23.67
C GLY A 254 -29.98 -1.41 24.31
N LEU A 255 -28.89 -1.17 23.59
CA LEU A 255 -27.51 -1.26 24.11
C LEU A 255 -27.33 -0.33 25.32
N PHE A 256 -27.74 0.93 25.21
CA PHE A 256 -27.59 1.90 26.29
C PHE A 256 -28.50 1.58 27.47
N ALA A 257 -29.72 1.12 27.22
CA ALA A 257 -30.66 0.64 28.23
C ALA A 257 -30.10 -0.55 29.03
N ASP A 258 -29.47 -1.53 28.37
CA ASP A 258 -28.86 -2.68 29.03
C ASP A 258 -27.59 -2.28 29.82
N LEU A 259 -26.74 -1.42 29.27
CA LEU A 259 -25.54 -0.93 29.97
C LEU A 259 -25.87 -0.08 31.22
N SER A 260 -26.96 0.70 31.15
CA SER A 260 -27.40 1.61 32.21
C SER A 260 -28.37 0.98 33.23
N GLY A 261 -28.89 -0.22 32.94
CA GLY A 261 -29.90 -0.90 33.77
C GLY A 261 -29.40 -1.43 35.12
N ALA A 262 -30.37 -1.76 35.99
CA ALA A 262 -30.10 -2.34 37.31
C ALA A 262 -29.46 -3.74 37.16
N GLY A 263 -28.21 -3.88 37.59
CA GLY A 263 -27.41 -5.12 37.47
C GLY A 263 -26.30 -5.08 36.39
N ALA A 264 -26.12 -3.96 35.69
CA ALA A 264 -25.03 -3.76 34.73
C ALA A 264 -23.94 -2.83 35.28
N LEU A 265 -23.89 -1.57 34.83
CA LEU A 265 -22.85 -0.60 35.19
C LEU A 265 -23.48 0.78 35.48
N PRO A 266 -24.17 0.97 36.62
CA PRO A 266 -24.84 2.24 36.94
C PRO A 266 -23.88 3.43 36.99
N GLY A 267 -22.58 3.19 37.23
CA GLY A 267 -21.53 4.22 37.19
C GLY A 267 -21.26 4.82 35.81
N LEU A 268 -21.87 4.30 34.73
CA LEU A 268 -21.84 4.93 33.41
C LEU A 268 -22.81 6.11 33.28
N ILE A 269 -23.77 6.25 34.20
CA ILE A 269 -24.69 7.39 34.24
C ILE A 269 -24.10 8.44 35.18
N PRO A 270 -23.77 9.65 34.71
CA PRO A 270 -23.30 10.73 35.58
C PRO A 270 -24.38 11.11 36.61
N PRO A 271 -24.02 11.46 37.87
CA PRO A 271 -24.98 11.86 38.89
C PRO A 271 -25.89 13.04 38.50
N ALA A 272 -25.42 13.91 37.60
CA ALA A 272 -26.19 15.03 37.08
C ALA A 272 -27.34 14.62 36.12
N VAL A 273 -27.34 13.39 35.62
CA VAL A 273 -28.41 12.86 34.76
C VAL A 273 -29.52 12.30 35.64
N THR A 274 -30.59 13.06 35.82
CA THR A 274 -31.71 12.70 36.71
C THR A 274 -32.94 12.17 35.98
N ALA A 275 -32.98 12.27 34.64
CA ALA A 275 -34.10 11.77 33.85
C ALA A 275 -34.15 10.24 33.86
N ALA A 276 -35.36 9.67 33.96
CA ALA A 276 -35.54 8.22 33.96
C ALA A 276 -35.37 7.63 32.54
N ALA A 277 -34.72 6.47 32.44
CA ALA A 277 -34.48 5.80 31.15
C ALA A 277 -35.76 5.30 30.45
N ASN A 278 -36.85 5.10 31.20
CA ASN A 278 -38.21 4.82 30.70
C ASN A 278 -39.12 6.06 30.64
N GLY A 279 -38.58 7.24 30.92
CA GLY A 279 -39.32 8.50 30.84
C GLY A 279 -39.48 9.02 29.39
N PRO A 280 -39.99 10.25 29.23
CA PRO A 280 -40.06 10.91 27.93
C PRO A 280 -38.71 10.95 27.21
N GLY A 281 -38.68 10.44 25.97
CA GLY A 281 -37.47 10.35 25.15
C GLY A 281 -36.38 9.42 25.72
N GLY A 282 -36.71 8.62 26.73
CA GLY A 282 -35.80 7.71 27.42
C GLY A 282 -35.34 6.55 26.54
N VAL A 283 -34.11 6.08 26.74
CA VAL A 283 -33.50 5.01 25.92
C VAL A 283 -34.25 3.67 26.03
N GLN A 284 -34.89 3.36 27.17
CA GLN A 284 -35.73 2.15 27.29
C GLN A 284 -37.03 2.29 26.48
N SER A 285 -37.64 3.49 26.48
CA SER A 285 -38.83 3.77 25.68
C SER A 285 -38.53 3.73 24.18
N ILE A 286 -37.39 4.31 23.76
CA ILE A 286 -36.93 4.28 22.37
C ILE A 286 -36.60 2.84 21.93
N ALA A 287 -35.95 2.05 22.77
CA ALA A 287 -35.67 0.63 22.48
C ALA A 287 -36.95 -0.20 22.25
N GLY A 288 -38.09 0.24 22.82
CA GLY A 288 -39.39 -0.40 22.67
C GLY A 288 -40.21 0.02 21.44
N LEU A 289 -39.70 0.91 20.57
CA LEU A 289 -40.44 1.39 19.39
C LEU A 289 -40.57 0.36 18.27
N ALA A 290 -39.70 -0.66 18.25
CA ALA A 290 -39.69 -1.70 17.23
C ALA A 290 -39.64 -3.10 17.88
N ALA A 291 -40.02 -4.11 17.09
CA ALA A 291 -40.02 -5.50 17.54
C ALA A 291 -38.61 -5.99 17.92
N ALA A 292 -38.56 -6.94 18.86
CA ALA A 292 -37.37 -7.69 19.20
C ALA A 292 -37.02 -8.65 18.05
N ASP A 293 -36.03 -8.28 17.23
CA ASP A 293 -35.55 -9.07 16.11
C ASP A 293 -34.02 -8.97 15.94
N VAL A 294 -33.49 -9.65 14.93
CA VAL A 294 -32.10 -9.49 14.51
C VAL A 294 -32.06 -8.81 13.14
N ARG A 295 -31.41 -7.65 13.08
CA ARG A 295 -31.13 -6.93 11.85
C ARG A 295 -29.71 -7.20 11.38
N VAL A 296 -29.57 -7.49 10.09
CA VAL A 296 -28.28 -7.77 9.46
C VAL A 296 -28.07 -6.80 8.30
N HIS A 297 -27.03 -5.98 8.40
CA HIS A 297 -26.59 -5.04 7.36
C HIS A 297 -25.44 -5.67 6.56
N PHE A 298 -25.53 -5.69 5.23
CA PHE A 298 -24.55 -6.28 4.34
C PHE A 298 -23.76 -5.20 3.61
N ILE A 299 -22.44 -5.37 3.58
CA ILE A 299 -21.50 -4.51 2.86
C ILE A 299 -20.42 -5.35 2.14
N ASP A 300 -19.74 -4.76 1.16
CA ASP A 300 -18.42 -5.24 0.74
C ASP A 300 -17.33 -4.77 1.76
N PRO A 301 -16.07 -5.22 1.65
CA PRO A 301 -15.02 -4.78 2.59
C PRO A 301 -14.73 -3.27 2.57
N HIS A 302 -14.87 -2.63 1.39
CA HIS A 302 -14.72 -1.17 1.25
C HIS A 302 -15.86 -0.44 1.99
N GLY A 303 -17.03 -1.05 2.11
CA GLY A 303 -18.24 -0.51 2.69
C GLY A 303 -19.32 -0.10 1.68
N ASN A 304 -19.17 -0.45 0.40
CA ASN A 304 -20.27 -0.34 -0.56
C ASN A 304 -21.33 -1.41 -0.29
N ALA A 305 -22.47 -1.33 -0.97
CA ALA A 305 -23.38 -2.47 -1.11
C ALA A 305 -22.61 -3.72 -1.63
N PRO A 306 -23.01 -4.95 -1.23
CA PRO A 306 -22.34 -6.18 -1.64
C PRO A 306 -22.14 -6.26 -3.16
N ARG A 307 -20.89 -6.51 -3.58
CA ARG A 307 -20.48 -6.58 -4.98
C ARG A 307 -20.33 -8.04 -5.42
N ILE A 308 -21.44 -8.68 -5.78
CA ILE A 308 -21.46 -10.08 -6.26
C ILE A 308 -21.67 -10.07 -7.78
N ALA A 309 -20.67 -10.50 -8.54
CA ALA A 309 -20.66 -10.50 -10.00
C ALA A 309 -20.55 -11.91 -10.60
N SER A 310 -20.04 -12.88 -9.83
CA SER A 310 -19.91 -14.28 -10.25
C SER A 310 -21.27 -14.87 -10.62
N PRO A 311 -21.43 -15.46 -11.82
CA PRO A 311 -22.70 -16.03 -12.26
C PRO A 311 -23.26 -17.07 -11.28
N GLY A 312 -24.53 -16.91 -10.90
CA GLY A 312 -25.22 -17.82 -9.97
C GLY A 312 -24.83 -17.68 -8.49
N ALA A 313 -23.83 -16.86 -8.16
CA ALA A 313 -23.47 -16.58 -6.77
C ALA A 313 -24.49 -15.66 -6.11
N GLY A 314 -24.82 -15.93 -4.85
CA GLY A 314 -25.75 -15.12 -4.06
C GLY A 314 -25.80 -15.59 -2.61
N LEU A 315 -26.51 -14.85 -1.77
CA LEU A 315 -26.73 -15.19 -0.37
C LEU A 315 -28.18 -15.61 -0.14
N ILE A 316 -28.37 -16.58 0.76
CA ILE A 316 -29.66 -17.06 1.24
C ILE A 316 -29.69 -17.03 2.76
N THR A 317 -30.89 -17.14 3.29
CA THR A 317 -31.13 -17.51 4.68
C THR A 317 -31.46 -18.99 4.73
N ASP A 318 -30.99 -19.71 5.75
CA ASP A 318 -31.38 -21.09 6.02
C ASP A 318 -31.91 -21.24 7.45
N ASP A 319 -32.66 -22.31 7.71
CA ASP A 319 -33.31 -22.62 9.00
C ASP A 319 -32.38 -23.17 10.09
N GLY A 320 -31.06 -23.16 9.88
CA GLY A 320 -30.10 -23.81 10.78
C GLY A 320 -29.86 -25.29 10.47
N ALA A 321 -30.79 -25.98 9.80
CA ALA A 321 -30.64 -27.36 9.31
C ALA A 321 -30.16 -27.42 7.85
N GLY A 322 -29.98 -26.27 7.21
CA GLY A 322 -29.48 -26.13 5.83
C GLY A 322 -30.58 -26.08 4.77
N THR A 323 -31.84 -25.93 5.17
CA THR A 323 -32.93 -25.70 4.23
C THR A 323 -33.11 -24.20 4.01
N SER A 324 -33.06 -23.77 2.75
CA SER A 324 -33.22 -22.36 2.39
C SER A 324 -34.60 -21.84 2.80
N THR A 325 -34.61 -20.74 3.55
CA THR A 325 -35.83 -20.04 4.00
C THR A 325 -36.12 -18.78 3.21
N GLY A 326 -35.20 -18.35 2.35
CA GLY A 326 -35.37 -17.17 1.50
C GLY A 326 -34.05 -16.62 0.96
N THR A 327 -34.14 -15.78 -0.06
CA THR A 327 -32.97 -15.11 -0.67
C THR A 327 -32.68 -13.80 0.06
N VAL A 328 -31.39 -13.47 0.25
CA VAL A 328 -30.98 -12.15 0.74
C VAL A 328 -31.03 -11.15 -0.42
N SER A 329 -32.09 -10.36 -0.49
CA SER A 329 -32.24 -9.25 -1.44
C SER A 329 -32.11 -7.92 -0.71
N GLY A 330 -31.13 -7.10 -1.11
CA GLY A 330 -30.85 -5.79 -0.52
C GLY A 330 -29.76 -5.79 0.56
N ASN A 331 -29.53 -4.61 1.14
CA ASN A 331 -28.41 -4.38 2.07
C ASN A 331 -28.81 -4.57 3.53
N LEU A 332 -30.10 -4.67 3.87
CA LEU A 332 -30.57 -4.78 5.25
C LEU A 332 -31.76 -5.73 5.32
N ILE A 333 -31.68 -6.75 6.17
CA ILE A 333 -32.77 -7.72 6.38
C ILE A 333 -33.09 -7.88 7.87
N THR A 334 -34.31 -8.34 8.16
CA THR A 334 -34.62 -8.99 9.44
C THR A 334 -34.39 -10.49 9.30
N LEU A 335 -33.51 -11.05 10.12
CA LEU A 335 -33.21 -12.47 10.17
C LEU A 335 -34.14 -13.15 11.18
N ALA A 336 -34.84 -14.20 10.74
CA ALA A 336 -35.71 -14.98 11.61
C ALA A 336 -34.90 -15.72 12.70
N THR A 337 -35.52 -15.94 13.86
CA THR A 337 -34.90 -16.64 14.99
C THR A 337 -34.48 -18.06 14.58
N GLY A 338 -33.22 -18.42 14.85
CA GLY A 338 -32.66 -19.73 14.51
C GLY A 338 -32.06 -19.80 13.10
N ASN A 339 -32.40 -18.87 12.21
CA ASN A 339 -31.88 -18.87 10.85
C ASN A 339 -30.42 -18.40 10.79
N ARG A 340 -29.73 -18.82 9.73
CA ARG A 340 -28.34 -18.44 9.41
C ARG A 340 -28.26 -17.75 8.06
N ILE A 341 -27.16 -17.07 7.80
CA ILE A 341 -26.81 -16.59 6.45
C ILE A 341 -25.92 -17.63 5.78
N ALA A 342 -26.24 -18.02 4.55
CA ALA A 342 -25.46 -18.98 3.78
C ALA A 342 -25.29 -18.53 2.31
N ALA A 343 -24.35 -19.13 1.59
CA ALA A 343 -24.27 -18.96 0.14
C ALA A 343 -25.40 -19.75 -0.55
N ASN A 344 -25.87 -19.28 -1.70
CA ASN A 344 -26.84 -19.98 -2.57
C ASN A 344 -26.23 -21.20 -3.31
N ALA A 345 -25.13 -21.74 -2.77
CA ALA A 345 -24.39 -22.87 -3.29
C ALA A 345 -23.65 -23.54 -2.13
N SER A 346 -23.21 -24.78 -2.32
CA SER A 346 -22.39 -25.48 -1.32
C SER A 346 -21.10 -24.70 -1.02
N ALA A 347 -20.60 -24.81 0.22
CA ALA A 347 -19.36 -24.15 0.64
C ALA A 347 -18.15 -24.51 -0.24
N ALA A 348 -18.12 -25.72 -0.82
CA ALA A 348 -17.04 -26.18 -1.70
C ALA A 348 -17.08 -25.55 -3.10
N THR A 349 -18.24 -25.03 -3.53
CA THR A 349 -18.45 -24.52 -4.89
C THR A 349 -18.69 -23.02 -4.95
N THR A 350 -18.75 -22.33 -3.81
CA THR A 350 -19.07 -20.90 -3.75
C THR A 350 -17.82 -20.02 -3.86
N PRO A 351 -17.84 -18.97 -4.71
CA PRO A 351 -16.79 -17.96 -4.75
C PRO A 351 -16.90 -16.94 -3.61
N LEU A 352 -17.96 -17.02 -2.79
CA LEU A 352 -18.26 -16.03 -1.77
C LEU A 352 -17.53 -16.33 -0.46
N ARG A 353 -17.03 -15.28 0.19
CA ARG A 353 -16.58 -15.27 1.59
C ARG A 353 -17.34 -14.21 2.36
N PHE A 354 -17.92 -14.58 3.48
CA PHE A 354 -18.69 -13.67 4.32
C PHE A 354 -18.47 -13.94 5.81
N GLY A 355 -18.73 -12.92 6.63
CA GLY A 355 -18.46 -12.94 8.07
C GLY A 355 -18.79 -11.60 8.73
N PHE A 356 -18.60 -11.50 10.04
CA PHE A 356 -18.87 -10.26 10.77
C PHE A 356 -17.87 -9.16 10.39
N ALA A 357 -18.40 -7.98 10.08
CA ALA A 357 -17.63 -6.83 9.62
C ALA A 357 -16.83 -6.16 10.75
N THR A 358 -17.28 -6.23 12.00
CA THR A 358 -16.60 -5.56 13.12
C THR A 358 -15.30 -6.29 13.47
N ASN A 359 -15.43 -7.58 13.84
CA ASN A 359 -14.32 -8.48 14.14
C ASN A 359 -14.74 -9.91 13.78
N GLY A 360 -13.89 -10.65 13.07
CA GLY A 360 -14.18 -12.03 12.70
C GLY A 360 -13.37 -12.49 11.49
N THR A 361 -13.60 -13.73 11.06
CA THR A 361 -12.96 -14.29 9.87
C THR A 361 -14.00 -14.54 8.80
N LEU A 362 -13.78 -14.02 7.58
CA LEU A 362 -14.66 -14.32 6.44
C LEU A 362 -14.46 -15.78 6.01
N SER A 363 -15.55 -16.50 5.75
CA SER A 363 -15.52 -17.91 5.34
C SER A 363 -16.64 -18.22 4.34
N ALA A 364 -16.63 -19.43 3.76
CA ALA A 364 -17.71 -19.94 2.93
C ALA A 364 -18.83 -20.63 3.75
N ASN A 365 -18.63 -20.79 5.06
CA ASN A 365 -19.54 -21.55 5.92
C ASN A 365 -20.77 -20.71 6.28
N PRO A 366 -21.95 -21.36 6.48
CA PRO A 366 -23.12 -20.69 7.01
C PRO A 366 -22.81 -19.95 8.33
N LEU A 367 -23.21 -18.69 8.42
CA LEU A 367 -22.95 -17.83 9.57
C LEU A 367 -24.21 -17.70 10.45
N ALA A 368 -24.11 -18.23 11.66
CA ALA A 368 -25.12 -18.05 12.70
C ALA A 368 -24.84 -16.78 13.52
N ILE A 369 -25.90 -16.21 14.09
CA ILE A 369 -25.78 -15.06 15.00
C ILE A 369 -25.36 -15.55 16.39
N PRO A 370 -24.24 -15.06 16.96
CA PRO A 370 -23.81 -15.42 18.30
C PRO A 370 -24.85 -15.06 19.35
N ALA A 371 -25.03 -15.93 20.34
CA ALA A 371 -25.72 -15.55 21.58
C ALA A 371 -24.90 -14.49 22.33
N LEU A 372 -25.58 -13.60 23.05
CA LEU A 372 -24.91 -12.67 23.95
C LEU A 372 -24.39 -13.45 25.17
N ALA A 373 -23.15 -13.21 25.57
CA ALA A 373 -22.58 -13.87 26.76
C ALA A 373 -23.32 -13.43 28.04
N ASN A 374 -23.59 -12.13 28.18
CA ASN A 374 -24.43 -11.53 29.22
C ASN A 374 -25.24 -10.35 28.63
N GLY A 375 -26.23 -9.87 29.37
CA GLY A 375 -27.06 -8.72 29.01
C GLY A 375 -28.25 -9.06 28.11
N ALA A 376 -29.18 -8.12 27.99
CA ALA A 376 -30.44 -8.29 27.26
C ALA A 376 -30.68 -7.13 26.28
N ILE A 377 -30.22 -7.30 25.04
CA ILE A 377 -30.52 -6.37 23.93
C ILE A 377 -31.64 -6.98 23.09
N ALA A 378 -32.86 -6.43 23.19
CA ALA A 378 -34.06 -6.98 22.56
C ALA A 378 -33.97 -7.00 21.03
N ARG A 379 -33.55 -5.88 20.42
CA ARG A 379 -33.31 -5.76 18.98
C ARG A 379 -31.81 -5.72 18.72
N ARG A 380 -31.26 -6.75 18.06
CA ARG A 380 -29.82 -6.86 17.79
C ARG A 380 -29.50 -6.42 16.38
N PHE A 381 -28.37 -5.74 16.21
CA PHE A 381 -27.87 -5.30 14.90
C PHE A 381 -26.46 -5.86 14.66
N TYR A 382 -26.29 -6.52 13.53
CA TYR A 382 -24.99 -7.02 13.07
C TYR A 382 -24.69 -6.47 11.69
N ARG A 383 -23.40 -6.25 11.42
CA ARG A 383 -22.93 -5.98 10.07
C ARG A 383 -22.10 -7.14 9.55
N MET A 384 -22.34 -7.51 8.30
CA MET A 384 -21.66 -8.58 7.60
C MET A 384 -20.94 -8.06 6.37
N MET A 385 -19.70 -8.51 6.19
CA MET A 385 -18.94 -8.30 4.97
C MET A 385 -19.15 -9.47 4.03
N VAL A 386 -19.23 -9.17 2.73
CA VAL A 386 -19.39 -10.17 1.66
C VAL A 386 -18.37 -9.87 0.57
N VAL A 387 -17.62 -10.89 0.18
CA VAL A 387 -16.59 -10.83 -0.86
C VAL A 387 -16.87 -11.89 -1.89
N ASP A 388 -17.00 -11.48 -3.14
CA ASP A 388 -16.94 -12.36 -4.31
C ASP A 388 -15.49 -12.44 -4.79
N GLN A 389 -14.77 -13.51 -4.46
CA GLN A 389 -13.30 -13.53 -4.57
C GLN A 389 -12.78 -13.30 -6.00
N PRO A 390 -13.32 -13.93 -7.07
CA PRO A 390 -12.94 -13.64 -8.45
C PRO A 390 -13.10 -12.17 -8.83
N TRP A 391 -14.26 -11.57 -8.55
CA TRP A 391 -14.48 -10.13 -8.79
C TRP A 391 -13.47 -9.29 -8.00
N TYR A 392 -13.34 -9.60 -6.71
CA TYR A 392 -12.54 -8.85 -5.75
C TYR A 392 -11.02 -8.97 -5.96
N LEU A 393 -10.54 -9.89 -6.80
CA LEU A 393 -9.10 -10.08 -7.02
C LEU A 393 -8.69 -9.95 -8.49
N LEU A 394 -9.55 -10.33 -9.43
CA LEU A 394 -9.27 -10.23 -10.86
C LEU A 394 -9.82 -8.94 -11.49
N GLY A 395 -10.81 -8.31 -10.85
CA GLY A 395 -11.57 -7.21 -11.45
C GLY A 395 -12.59 -7.70 -12.48
N ASN A 396 -13.06 -6.79 -13.34
CA ASN A 396 -14.03 -7.14 -14.38
C ASN A 396 -13.33 -7.83 -15.56
N ARG A 397 -13.52 -9.15 -15.68
CA ARG A 397 -12.95 -10.00 -16.74
C ARG A 397 -13.94 -10.31 -17.86
N THR A 398 -14.95 -9.46 -18.01
CA THR A 398 -15.95 -9.54 -19.08
C THR A 398 -15.77 -8.38 -20.05
N GLY A 399 -16.27 -8.51 -21.28
CA GLY A 399 -16.23 -7.42 -22.27
C GLY A 399 -17.26 -6.30 -22.04
N ALA A 400 -18.13 -6.42 -21.03
CA ALA A 400 -19.18 -5.44 -20.72
C ALA A 400 -18.92 -4.77 -19.36
N ALA A 401 -19.52 -3.60 -19.13
CA ALA A 401 -19.49 -2.98 -17.82
C ALA A 401 -20.34 -3.77 -16.82
N VAL A 402 -19.77 -4.10 -15.66
CA VAL A 402 -20.44 -4.84 -14.58
C VAL A 402 -20.27 -4.05 -13.28
N LEU A 403 -21.36 -3.88 -12.52
CA LEU A 403 -21.35 -3.14 -11.24
C LEU A 403 -20.73 -1.72 -11.31
N GLY A 404 -20.76 -1.08 -12.49
CA GLY A 404 -20.18 0.25 -12.73
C GLY A 404 -18.68 0.24 -13.09
N VAL A 405 -18.05 -0.94 -13.20
CA VAL A 405 -16.65 -1.09 -13.63
C VAL A 405 -16.63 -1.55 -15.08
N LEU A 406 -15.91 -0.80 -15.93
CA LEU A 406 -15.75 -1.13 -17.34
C LEU A 406 -14.99 -2.46 -17.54
N GLY A 407 -15.32 -3.16 -18.62
CA GLY A 407 -14.77 -4.48 -18.96
C GLY A 407 -13.28 -4.49 -19.30
N ASP A 408 -12.73 -5.69 -19.45
CA ASP A 408 -11.39 -5.87 -20.01
C ASP A 408 -11.40 -5.89 -21.54
N ASP A 409 -10.26 -6.22 -22.15
CA ASP A 409 -10.11 -6.26 -23.62
C ASP A 409 -10.77 -7.49 -24.28
N GLY A 410 -11.36 -8.40 -23.50
CA GLY A 410 -12.05 -9.60 -23.98
C GLY A 410 -11.15 -10.63 -24.70
N ARG A 411 -9.82 -10.45 -24.65
CA ARG A 411 -8.89 -11.29 -25.43
C ARG A 411 -8.50 -12.57 -24.72
N ILE A 412 -8.40 -12.54 -23.40
CA ILE A 412 -7.97 -13.69 -22.61
C ILE A 412 -9.12 -14.70 -22.48
N PRO A 413 -8.94 -15.95 -22.95
CA PRO A 413 -9.92 -17.00 -22.72
C PRO A 413 -10.12 -17.26 -21.22
N SER A 414 -11.34 -17.61 -20.80
CA SER A 414 -11.70 -17.79 -19.39
C SER A 414 -10.87 -18.88 -18.70
N ASP A 415 -10.49 -19.94 -19.43
CA ASP A 415 -9.64 -21.03 -18.93
C ASP A 415 -8.18 -20.62 -18.73
N LEU A 416 -7.73 -19.56 -19.41
CA LEU A 416 -6.39 -19.00 -19.25
C LEU A 416 -6.34 -17.92 -18.16
N LEU A 417 -7.44 -17.54 -17.52
CA LEU A 417 -7.44 -16.58 -16.43
C LEU A 417 -6.58 -17.07 -15.24
N PRO A 418 -5.94 -16.15 -14.49
CA PRO A 418 -5.28 -16.50 -13.23
C PRO A 418 -6.24 -17.16 -12.24
N ALA A 419 -5.75 -18.11 -11.45
CA ALA A 419 -6.54 -18.81 -10.46
C ALA A 419 -6.53 -18.05 -9.12
N VAL A 420 -7.71 -17.81 -8.55
CA VAL A 420 -7.83 -17.27 -7.19
C VAL A 420 -7.58 -18.41 -6.19
N ARG A 421 -6.67 -18.17 -5.24
CA ARG A 421 -6.27 -19.12 -4.20
C ARG A 421 -6.80 -18.63 -2.85
N ASP A 422 -7.27 -19.56 -2.04
CA ASP A 422 -7.82 -19.28 -0.71
C ASP A 422 -7.23 -20.23 0.32
N GLN A 423 -7.34 -19.87 1.61
CA GLN A 423 -6.75 -20.63 2.74
C GLN A 423 -5.23 -20.79 2.62
N VAL A 424 -4.59 -19.83 1.93
CA VAL A 424 -3.14 -19.70 1.85
C VAL A 424 -2.65 -18.75 2.94
N ASP A 425 -1.40 -18.90 3.35
CA ASP A 425 -0.75 -17.88 4.16
C ASP A 425 -0.16 -16.80 3.24
N ILE A 426 -0.34 -15.54 3.65
CA ILE A 426 0.17 -14.36 2.95
C ILE A 426 0.72 -13.44 4.02
N ASP A 427 2.05 -13.29 4.05
CA ASP A 427 2.76 -12.43 4.97
C ASP A 427 3.48 -11.32 4.20
N TYR A 428 3.35 -10.09 4.69
CA TYR A 428 3.94 -8.93 4.04
C TYR A 428 5.23 -8.51 4.74
N LEU A 429 6.27 -8.25 3.95
CA LEU A 429 7.62 -7.91 4.41
C LEU A 429 7.83 -6.41 4.13
N ALA A 430 8.16 -5.63 5.16
CA ALA A 430 8.14 -4.16 5.06
C ALA A 430 9.41 -3.54 4.44
N ASP A 431 10.50 -4.30 4.34
CA ASP A 431 11.78 -3.83 3.82
C ASP A 431 12.63 -4.95 3.18
N GLY A 432 13.79 -4.54 2.65
CA GLY A 432 14.69 -5.43 1.92
C GLY A 432 15.40 -6.48 2.78
N PRO A 433 15.91 -6.16 3.99
CA PRO A 433 16.47 -7.17 4.88
C PRO A 433 15.51 -8.29 5.25
N ASP A 434 14.26 -7.98 5.60
CA ASP A 434 13.24 -9.00 5.89
C ASP A 434 12.90 -9.82 4.64
N MET A 435 12.81 -9.17 3.47
CA MET A 435 12.60 -9.82 2.19
C MET A 435 13.71 -10.85 1.88
N LEU A 436 14.98 -10.46 1.99
CA LEU A 436 16.12 -11.35 1.72
C LEU A 436 16.22 -12.46 2.77
N ALA A 437 15.89 -12.16 4.03
CA ALA A 437 15.93 -13.13 5.11
C ALA A 437 14.86 -14.21 4.94
N GLU A 438 13.64 -13.82 4.61
CA GLU A 438 12.55 -14.77 4.35
C GLU A 438 12.83 -15.60 3.10
N ALA A 439 13.35 -14.98 2.04
CA ALA A 439 13.75 -15.70 0.83
C ALA A 439 14.87 -16.72 1.13
N THR A 440 15.84 -16.38 1.98
CA THR A 440 16.89 -17.31 2.44
C THR A 440 16.29 -18.44 3.26
N ARG A 441 15.43 -18.12 4.24
CA ARG A 441 14.76 -19.09 5.12
C ARG A 441 14.03 -20.17 4.31
N ILE A 442 13.27 -19.76 3.29
CA ILE A 442 12.52 -20.72 2.46
C ILE A 442 13.48 -21.56 1.60
N LEU A 443 14.52 -20.96 1.03
CA LEU A 443 15.48 -21.67 0.18
C LEU A 443 16.43 -22.59 0.98
N THR A 444 16.42 -22.55 2.31
CA THR A 444 17.22 -23.43 3.19
C THR A 444 16.39 -24.41 4.02
N ARG A 445 15.10 -24.60 3.69
CA ARG A 445 14.23 -25.58 4.38
C ARG A 445 14.80 -27.00 4.27
N PRO A 446 14.53 -27.92 5.23
CA PRO A 446 14.87 -29.33 5.07
C PRO A 446 14.00 -30.02 4.00
N SER A 447 14.45 -31.17 3.50
CA SER A 447 13.70 -32.03 2.55
C SER A 447 13.28 -31.31 1.26
N GLN A 448 14.20 -30.54 0.68
CA GLN A 448 13.98 -29.83 -0.57
C GLN A 448 13.92 -30.81 -1.73
N SER A 449 12.82 -30.75 -2.47
CA SER A 449 12.68 -31.42 -3.76
C SER A 449 13.02 -30.46 -4.89
N MET A 450 12.60 -29.19 -4.74
CA MET A 450 12.83 -28.17 -5.75
C MET A 450 13.09 -26.81 -5.13
N ILE A 451 14.01 -26.06 -5.74
CA ILE A 451 14.27 -24.65 -5.45
C ILE A 451 14.42 -23.91 -6.77
N VAL A 452 13.87 -22.71 -6.88
CA VAL A 452 14.01 -21.84 -8.06
C VAL A 452 14.18 -20.40 -7.58
N SER A 453 15.11 -19.68 -8.19
CA SER A 453 15.34 -18.27 -7.88
C SER A 453 15.40 -17.43 -9.14
N VAL A 454 14.71 -16.31 -9.11
CA VAL A 454 14.63 -15.35 -10.20
C VAL A 454 14.88 -14.00 -9.59
N SER A 455 15.78 -13.21 -10.15
CA SER A 455 16.00 -11.83 -9.73
C SER A 455 16.53 -11.02 -10.90
N PRO A 456 16.38 -9.68 -10.96
CA PRO A 456 17.04 -8.92 -12.00
C PRO A 456 18.57 -9.06 -11.93
N ASN A 457 19.11 -9.15 -10.71
CA ASN A 457 20.53 -9.42 -10.44
C ASN A 457 20.66 -10.42 -9.28
N ILE A 458 21.55 -11.41 -9.42
CA ILE A 458 21.88 -12.39 -8.37
C ILE A 458 23.37 -12.28 -8.03
N ASP A 459 23.66 -11.75 -6.86
CA ASP A 459 24.98 -11.79 -6.25
C ASP A 459 25.11 -13.04 -5.38
N GLN A 460 25.88 -14.01 -5.86
CA GLN A 460 26.09 -15.29 -5.18
C GLN A 460 26.97 -15.18 -3.93
N THR A 461 27.63 -14.03 -3.72
CA THR A 461 28.52 -13.80 -2.58
C THR A 461 27.85 -13.07 -1.43
N LEU A 462 26.67 -12.49 -1.65
CA LEU A 462 25.94 -11.72 -0.65
C LEU A 462 25.52 -12.59 0.55
N ILE A 463 25.93 -12.18 1.75
CA ILE A 463 25.49 -12.79 3.00
C ILE A 463 24.10 -12.25 3.36
N THR A 464 23.15 -13.16 3.55
CA THR A 464 21.77 -12.85 3.94
C THR A 464 21.44 -13.40 5.34
N PRO A 465 20.54 -12.75 6.10
CA PRO A 465 20.07 -13.29 7.37
C PRO A 465 19.26 -14.58 7.17
N ALA A 466 19.20 -15.42 8.20
CA ALA A 466 18.46 -16.67 8.14
C ALA A 466 16.96 -16.51 8.44
N LEU A 467 16.54 -15.44 9.12
CA LEU A 467 15.17 -15.23 9.60
C LEU A 467 14.80 -13.73 9.58
N PRO A 468 13.54 -13.39 9.24
CA PRO A 468 13.06 -12.00 9.24
C PRO A 468 12.87 -11.44 10.66
N GLY A 469 12.51 -10.16 10.76
CA GLY A 469 12.28 -9.43 12.00
C GLY A 469 13.58 -8.99 12.66
N ALA A 470 13.62 -8.95 13.99
CA ALA A 470 14.80 -8.44 14.72
C ALA A 470 16.11 -9.16 14.37
N GLN A 471 16.05 -10.39 13.84
CA GLN A 471 17.21 -11.18 13.40
C GLN A 471 17.73 -10.82 12.00
N ALA A 472 16.96 -10.09 11.19
CA ALA A 472 17.41 -9.55 9.90
C ALA A 472 18.00 -8.14 10.02
N HIS A 473 17.78 -7.49 11.16
CA HIS A 473 18.03 -6.07 11.41
C HIS A 473 19.12 -5.80 12.43
N TRP A 474 19.67 -4.58 12.36
CA TRP A 474 20.56 -4.05 13.39
C TRP A 474 19.81 -3.80 14.71
N PRO A 475 20.41 -4.07 15.89
CA PRO A 475 21.79 -4.49 16.13
C PRO A 475 22.02 -6.00 16.22
N THR A 476 21.02 -6.84 15.91
CA THR A 476 21.19 -8.30 16.02
C THR A 476 22.06 -8.85 14.89
N PHE A 477 21.88 -8.34 13.66
CA PHE A 477 22.58 -8.81 12.47
C PHE A 477 23.48 -7.73 11.87
N PRO A 478 24.68 -8.08 11.38
CA PRO A 478 25.29 -9.42 11.36
C PRO A 478 25.94 -9.76 12.72
N ALA A 479 26.21 -11.05 12.97
CA ALA A 479 26.98 -11.51 14.12
C ALA A 479 28.48 -11.15 13.97
N VAL A 480 29.29 -11.12 15.04
CA VAL A 480 28.94 -11.24 16.47
C VAL A 480 28.47 -9.89 17.02
N ASN A 481 27.44 -9.88 17.86
CA ASN A 481 27.00 -8.70 18.60
C ASN A 481 27.73 -8.63 19.95
N THR A 482 28.70 -7.74 20.06
CA THR A 482 29.54 -7.53 21.26
C THR A 482 28.89 -6.64 22.32
N ASN A 483 27.76 -6.01 22.01
CA ASN A 483 27.06 -5.02 22.85
C ASN A 483 27.94 -3.87 23.38
N ALA A 484 29.07 -3.58 22.71
CA ALA A 484 29.96 -2.50 23.15
C ALA A 484 29.32 -1.12 22.90
N PRO A 485 29.23 -0.25 23.92
CA PRO A 485 28.79 1.13 23.76
C PRO A 485 29.94 2.02 23.27
N PHE A 486 29.66 3.30 23.00
CA PHE A 486 30.72 4.28 22.82
C PHE A 486 31.63 4.38 24.06
N PRO A 487 32.96 4.54 23.89
CA PRO A 487 33.84 4.88 25.00
C PRO A 487 33.41 6.22 25.63
N ALA A 488 33.72 6.43 26.91
CA ALA A 488 33.36 7.67 27.62
C ALA A 488 34.64 8.48 27.97
N PRO A 489 34.87 9.66 27.38
CA PRO A 489 34.07 10.31 26.33
C PRO A 489 34.27 9.67 24.95
N PRO A 490 33.32 9.80 24.02
CA PRO A 490 33.49 9.16 22.71
C PRO A 490 34.52 9.87 21.84
N VAL A 491 35.29 9.10 21.09
CA VAL A 491 36.35 9.61 20.21
C VAL A 491 35.75 10.43 19.07
N ARG A 492 36.28 11.63 18.84
CA ARG A 492 35.93 12.46 17.68
C ARG A 492 36.81 12.06 16.50
N LEU A 493 36.20 11.76 15.36
CA LEU A 493 36.93 11.42 14.14
C LEU A 493 37.48 12.68 13.46
N THR A 494 38.77 12.69 13.15
CA THR A 494 39.50 13.81 12.53
C THR A 494 40.66 13.28 11.70
N SER A 495 41.39 14.14 10.99
CA SER A 495 42.63 13.76 10.29
C SER A 495 43.72 13.19 11.20
N ALA A 496 43.60 13.29 12.54
CA ALA A 496 44.54 12.69 13.49
C ALA A 496 44.33 11.18 13.70
N ASN A 497 43.13 10.66 13.42
CA ASN A 497 42.77 9.25 13.62
C ASN A 497 42.04 8.63 12.42
N VAL A 498 42.00 9.35 11.30
CA VAL A 498 41.48 8.89 10.01
C VAL A 498 42.53 9.18 8.94
N SER A 499 42.90 8.16 8.17
CA SER A 499 43.83 8.27 7.03
C SER A 499 43.23 7.68 5.76
N ALA A 500 43.75 8.05 4.58
CA ALA A 500 43.28 7.52 3.30
C ALA A 500 44.44 7.24 2.34
N ALA A 501 44.32 6.20 1.52
CA ALA A 501 45.30 5.85 0.49
C ALA A 501 44.62 5.21 -0.74
N PHE A 502 45.17 5.45 -1.93
CA PHE A 502 44.63 4.91 -3.18
C PHE A 502 44.83 3.39 -3.28
N ALA A 503 43.81 2.69 -3.78
CA ALA A 503 43.83 1.29 -4.22
C ALA A 503 43.36 1.26 -5.68
N GLY A 504 44.27 1.54 -6.62
CA GLY A 504 43.88 1.88 -7.99
C GLY A 504 43.14 3.23 -8.02
N LYS A 505 41.87 3.24 -8.43
CA LYS A 505 40.99 4.43 -8.39
C LYS A 505 40.08 4.47 -7.17
N ASP A 506 40.00 3.36 -6.46
CA ASP A 506 39.30 3.29 -5.19
C ASP A 506 40.19 3.89 -4.10
N VAL A 507 39.59 4.21 -2.96
CA VAL A 507 40.32 4.74 -1.80
C VAL A 507 39.99 3.89 -0.59
N VAL A 508 41.02 3.44 0.12
CA VAL A 508 40.86 2.79 1.42
C VAL A 508 40.99 3.86 2.50
N VAL A 509 39.94 4.03 3.30
CA VAL A 509 39.93 4.88 4.49
C VAL A 509 40.15 4.03 5.73
N THR A 510 41.11 4.41 6.57
CA THR A 510 41.44 3.70 7.80
C THR A 510 41.06 4.56 9.00
N LEU A 511 40.21 4.02 9.88
CA LEU A 511 40.00 4.54 11.22
C LEU A 511 41.00 3.88 12.16
N ALA A 512 41.69 4.68 12.98
CA ALA A 512 42.68 4.17 13.92
C ALA A 512 42.06 3.19 14.94
N ALA A 513 42.90 2.30 15.46
CA ALA A 513 42.58 1.39 16.55
C ALA A 513 41.88 2.13 17.71
N GLY A 514 40.73 1.61 18.16
CA GLY A 514 39.94 2.19 19.26
C GLY A 514 39.17 3.47 18.93
N ALA A 515 39.18 3.96 17.68
CA ALA A 515 38.43 5.14 17.28
C ALA A 515 36.90 4.92 17.20
N ALA A 516 36.47 3.67 17.11
CA ALA A 516 35.06 3.25 17.14
C ALA A 516 34.88 2.03 18.06
N PRO A 517 33.69 1.81 18.64
CA PRO A 517 33.44 0.66 19.53
C PRO A 517 33.52 -0.67 18.78
N ASP A 518 33.97 -1.72 19.47
CA ASP A 518 33.97 -3.07 18.93
C ASP A 518 32.57 -3.50 18.47
N GLY A 519 32.48 -4.17 17.32
CA GLY A 519 31.23 -4.61 16.71
C GLY A 519 30.33 -3.49 16.20
N ALA A 520 30.73 -2.21 16.24
CA ALA A 520 29.97 -1.10 15.67
C ALA A 520 30.03 -1.13 14.13
N THR A 521 28.98 -0.66 13.47
CA THR A 521 29.02 -0.41 12.02
C THR A 521 29.58 0.98 11.76
N VAL A 522 30.52 1.07 10.82
CA VAL A 522 31.03 2.34 10.28
C VAL A 522 30.52 2.49 8.86
N ARG A 523 29.88 3.62 8.56
CA ARG A 523 29.40 4.01 7.23
C ARG A 523 30.06 5.33 6.86
N ILE A 524 30.70 5.38 5.69
CA ILE A 524 31.34 6.60 5.16
C ILE A 524 30.59 7.05 3.92
N PHE A 525 30.20 8.31 3.88
CA PHE A 525 29.64 8.98 2.71
C PHE A 525 30.64 10.01 2.19
N THR A 526 31.05 9.90 0.93
CA THR A 526 31.92 10.93 0.33
C THR A 526 31.10 12.14 -0.08
N GLN A 527 31.63 13.33 0.22
CA GLN A 527 31.02 14.58 -0.21
C GLN A 527 31.51 14.90 -1.63
N ARG A 528 30.58 14.91 -2.58
CA ARG A 528 30.83 15.36 -3.95
C ARG A 528 30.22 16.74 -4.12
N PHE A 529 31.06 17.76 -4.25
CA PHE A 529 30.59 19.12 -4.53
C PHE A 529 29.97 19.18 -5.92
N VAL A 530 28.80 19.80 -6.00
CA VAL A 530 28.05 19.97 -7.24
C VAL A 530 28.08 21.44 -7.61
N GLU A 531 28.35 21.73 -8.87
CA GLU A 531 28.24 23.10 -9.39
C GLU A 531 26.77 23.52 -9.34
N ILE A 532 26.49 24.61 -8.64
CA ILE A 532 25.13 25.15 -8.51
C ILE A 532 24.87 26.01 -9.75
N ALA A 533 24.11 25.47 -10.71
CA ALA A 533 23.83 26.14 -11.97
C ALA A 533 22.89 27.36 -11.80
N SER A 534 22.09 27.40 -10.73
CA SER A 534 21.29 28.57 -10.36
C SER A 534 21.01 28.63 -8.84
N ILE A 535 21.01 29.83 -8.25
CA ILE A 535 20.67 30.03 -6.83
C ILE A 535 19.15 29.97 -6.66
N ASN A 536 18.57 28.78 -6.82
CA ASN A 536 17.14 28.53 -6.60
C ASN A 536 16.86 27.74 -5.30
N GLY A 537 17.92 27.40 -4.53
CA GLY A 537 17.82 26.71 -3.24
C GLY A 537 17.42 25.22 -3.31
N ALA A 538 17.21 24.66 -4.51
CA ALA A 538 16.76 23.27 -4.68
C ALA A 538 17.92 22.24 -4.81
N GLU A 539 19.10 22.72 -5.17
CA GLU A 539 20.31 21.92 -5.37
C GLU A 539 21.25 22.07 -4.17
N PRO A 540 21.69 20.96 -3.55
CA PRO A 540 22.60 21.03 -2.41
C PRO A 540 24.01 21.40 -2.88
N SER A 541 24.77 22.11 -2.04
CA SER A 541 26.18 22.45 -2.33
C SER A 541 27.10 21.23 -2.46
N PHE A 542 26.68 20.09 -1.90
CA PHE A 542 27.31 18.79 -2.12
C PHE A 542 26.26 17.67 -2.06
N VAL A 543 26.54 16.57 -2.74
CA VAL A 543 25.79 15.32 -2.63
C VAL A 543 26.64 14.26 -1.91
N ARG A 544 25.96 13.36 -1.20
CA ARG A 544 26.60 12.20 -0.56
C ARG A 544 26.54 11.02 -1.51
N ALA A 545 27.68 10.50 -1.94
CA ALA A 545 27.73 9.29 -2.77
C ALA A 545 27.51 8.02 -1.92
N ASP A 546 27.41 6.85 -2.57
CA ASP A 546 27.15 5.57 -1.90
C ASP A 546 28.26 5.13 -0.95
N GLY A 547 29.49 5.63 -1.14
CA GLY A 547 30.58 5.49 -0.17
C GLY A 547 30.95 4.05 0.19
N GLY A 548 31.24 3.79 1.47
CA GLY A 548 31.70 2.48 1.96
C GLY A 548 31.16 2.14 3.34
N SER A 549 31.22 0.86 3.73
CA SER A 549 30.90 0.40 5.08
C SER A 549 31.80 -0.73 5.52
N ASN A 550 32.00 -0.87 6.83
CA ASN A 550 32.63 -2.03 7.45
C ASN A 550 32.17 -2.15 8.92
N ILE A 551 32.50 -3.26 9.58
CA ILE A 551 32.24 -3.51 10.99
C ILE A 551 33.56 -3.50 11.75
N VAL A 552 33.56 -2.82 12.90
CA VAL A 552 34.72 -2.78 13.80
C VAL A 552 34.94 -4.19 14.39
N ASN A 553 36.19 -4.67 14.36
CA ASN A 553 36.57 -5.96 14.95
C ASN A 553 37.67 -5.75 16.00
N GLY A 554 37.29 -5.89 17.27
CA GLY A 554 38.16 -5.70 18.42
C GLY A 554 38.73 -4.28 18.50
N ALA A 555 39.96 -4.17 19.01
CA ALA A 555 40.68 -2.91 19.11
C ALA A 555 41.51 -2.57 17.85
N SER A 556 41.31 -3.28 16.73
CA SER A 556 42.09 -3.08 15.51
C SER A 556 41.67 -1.83 14.74
N ALA A 557 42.56 -1.31 13.89
CA ALA A 557 42.19 -0.31 12.91
C ALA A 557 41.16 -0.88 11.92
N VAL A 558 40.22 -0.05 11.47
CA VAL A 558 39.14 -0.47 10.55
C VAL A 558 39.39 0.16 9.20
N ASN A 559 39.50 -0.68 8.17
CA ASN A 559 39.71 -0.27 6.79
C ASN A 559 38.37 -0.33 6.03
N ILE A 560 38.01 0.74 5.34
CA ILE A 560 36.77 0.86 4.57
C ILE A 560 37.11 1.21 3.12
N LEU A 561 36.61 0.41 2.18
CA LEU A 561 36.78 0.68 0.75
C LEU A 561 35.73 1.69 0.27
N LEU A 562 36.18 2.75 -0.39
CA LEU A 562 35.35 3.70 -1.12
C LEU A 562 35.59 3.48 -2.61
N ARG A 563 34.53 3.07 -3.34
CA ARG A 563 34.63 2.84 -4.79
C ARG A 563 34.66 4.17 -5.54
N ASN A 564 35.73 4.39 -6.31
CA ASN A 564 35.98 5.56 -7.16
C ASN A 564 35.42 6.89 -6.61
N PRO A 565 35.82 7.35 -5.41
CA PRO A 565 35.19 8.49 -4.74
C PRO A 565 35.40 9.82 -5.44
N PHE A 566 36.38 9.91 -6.34
CA PHE A 566 36.67 11.07 -7.18
C PHE A 566 36.01 11.00 -8.57
N ASN A 567 35.24 9.95 -8.86
CA ASN A 567 34.56 9.72 -10.14
C ASN A 567 35.50 9.83 -11.36
N LEU A 568 36.68 9.21 -11.25
CA LEU A 568 37.72 9.25 -12.28
C LEU A 568 37.39 8.33 -13.46
N GLY A 569 37.50 8.84 -14.69
CA GLY A 569 37.36 8.05 -15.91
C GLY A 569 38.46 7.01 -16.10
N ALA A 570 38.27 6.02 -16.99
CA ALA A 570 39.18 4.89 -17.20
C ALA A 570 40.67 5.27 -17.45
N ALA A 571 40.92 6.39 -18.12
CA ALA A 571 42.27 6.89 -18.40
C ALA A 571 42.66 8.15 -17.59
N GLN A 572 41.79 8.65 -16.71
CA GLN A 572 42.02 9.89 -15.98
C GLN A 572 43.10 9.68 -14.87
N PRO A 573 44.11 10.56 -14.77
CA PRO A 573 45.15 10.46 -13.74
C PRO A 573 44.59 10.70 -12.34
N LEU A 574 45.28 10.16 -11.32
CA LEU A 574 44.95 10.40 -9.92
C LEU A 574 45.21 11.88 -9.56
N PRO A 575 44.32 12.55 -8.78
CA PRO A 575 44.55 13.91 -8.32
C PRO A 575 45.82 14.04 -7.46
N ASN A 576 46.53 15.17 -7.56
CA ASN A 576 47.69 15.48 -6.72
C ASN A 576 47.78 17.01 -6.46
N PRO A 577 47.57 17.48 -5.22
CA PRO A 577 47.19 16.71 -4.04
C PRO A 577 45.75 16.17 -4.16
N ALA A 578 45.52 14.95 -3.68
CA ALA A 578 44.18 14.39 -3.55
C ALA A 578 43.64 14.68 -2.14
N LEU A 579 42.57 15.47 -2.04
CA LEU A 579 41.88 15.75 -0.79
C LEU A 579 40.50 15.08 -0.80
N LEU A 580 40.26 14.17 0.15
CA LEU A 580 38.99 13.49 0.31
C LEU A 580 38.20 14.12 1.48
N THR A 581 37.00 14.62 1.19
CA THR A 581 36.05 15.11 2.21
C THR A 581 34.91 14.11 2.36
N MET A 582 34.61 13.73 3.61
CA MET A 582 33.64 12.68 3.90
C MET A 582 32.87 12.91 5.21
N ASP A 583 31.70 12.31 5.28
CA ASP A 583 30.87 12.19 6.48
C ASP A 583 30.94 10.76 7.00
N ILE A 584 31.29 10.59 8.27
CA ILE A 584 31.48 9.27 8.88
C ILE A 584 30.41 9.05 9.95
N VAL A 585 29.62 8.00 9.79
CA VAL A 585 28.63 7.54 10.75
C VAL A 585 29.15 6.30 11.46
N VAL A 586 29.12 6.33 12.78
CA VAL A 586 29.41 5.17 13.64
C VAL A 586 28.13 4.80 14.39
N ALA A 587 27.63 3.60 14.17
CA ALA A 587 26.46 3.05 14.84
C ALA A 587 26.91 1.92 15.79
N PRO A 588 26.90 2.13 17.11
CA PRO A 588 27.23 1.08 18.08
C PRO A 588 26.09 0.06 18.18
N ARG A 589 26.37 -1.10 18.75
CA ARG A 589 25.33 -2.12 19.03
C ARG A 589 24.34 -1.65 20.08
N VAL A 590 24.82 -0.83 21.03
CA VAL A 590 24.01 -0.24 22.10
C VAL A 590 24.20 1.27 22.10
N GLY A 591 23.08 2.00 22.06
CA GLY A 591 23.05 3.46 22.07
C GLY A 591 22.75 4.08 20.71
N ARG A 592 22.80 5.41 20.65
CA ARG A 592 22.51 6.18 19.42
C ARG A 592 23.74 6.28 18.53
N ARG A 593 23.55 6.28 17.21
CA ARG A 593 24.62 6.55 16.25
C ARG A 593 25.25 7.94 16.46
N ARG A 594 26.50 8.10 16.04
CA ARG A 594 27.20 9.39 15.94
C ARG A 594 27.58 9.68 14.49
N LEU A 595 27.36 10.91 14.06
CA LEU A 595 27.79 11.42 12.76
C LEU A 595 28.89 12.46 12.98
N THR A 596 30.04 12.25 12.34
CA THR A 596 31.09 13.27 12.23
C THR A 596 31.13 13.74 10.78
N GLY A 597 30.70 14.98 10.54
CA GLY A 597 30.62 15.54 9.20
C GLY A 597 31.90 16.25 8.76
N ALA A 598 32.11 16.33 7.44
CA ALA A 598 33.18 17.08 6.78
C ALA A 598 34.59 16.76 7.29
N VAL A 599 34.89 15.47 7.51
CA VAL A 599 36.26 15.00 7.79
C VAL A 599 37.05 15.07 6.48
N ALA A 600 38.10 15.89 6.44
CA ALA A 600 38.97 16.06 5.29
C ALA A 600 40.35 15.44 5.54
N VAL A 601 40.80 14.57 4.63
CA VAL A 601 42.09 13.88 4.72
C VAL A 601 42.81 13.88 3.37
N ASN A 602 44.13 14.02 3.40
CA ASN A 602 44.95 13.82 2.20
C ASN A 602 44.97 12.33 1.85
N VAL A 603 44.82 12.00 0.57
CA VAL A 603 44.89 10.63 0.08
C VAL A 603 46.33 10.35 -0.38
N ALA A 604 46.99 9.40 0.31
CA ALA A 604 48.33 8.96 -0.07
C ALA A 604 48.32 8.18 -1.39
N ALA A 605 49.44 8.20 -2.12
CA ALA A 605 49.56 7.65 -3.48
C ALA A 605 49.29 6.13 -3.62
N GLY A 606 49.29 5.37 -2.53
CA GLY A 606 49.02 3.93 -2.55
C GLY A 606 50.22 3.06 -2.99
N PRO A 607 50.00 1.77 -3.30
CA PRO A 607 48.70 1.08 -3.27
C PRO A 607 48.33 0.58 -1.86
N ALA A 608 47.14 0.96 -1.39
CA ALA A 608 46.48 0.30 -0.28
C ALA A 608 45.82 -1.01 -0.75
N SER A 609 45.77 -2.01 0.13
CA SER A 609 45.03 -3.24 -0.13
C SER A 609 43.55 -3.06 0.21
N PRO A 610 42.61 -3.41 -0.70
CA PRO A 610 41.19 -3.43 -0.37
C PRO A 610 40.90 -4.33 0.84
N PRO A 611 40.14 -3.86 1.84
CA PRO A 611 39.74 -4.69 2.98
C PRO A 611 38.80 -5.81 2.57
N THR A 612 38.76 -6.88 3.37
CA THR A 612 37.66 -7.85 3.31
C THR A 612 36.35 -7.16 3.66
N ASP A 613 35.33 -7.39 2.85
CA ASP A 613 33.99 -6.87 3.09
C ASP A 613 33.19 -7.89 3.93
N PRO A 614 32.74 -7.53 5.15
CA PRO A 614 32.08 -8.47 6.06
C PRO A 614 30.66 -8.85 5.60
N PHE A 615 30.13 -8.20 4.56
CA PHE A 615 28.77 -8.45 4.06
C PHE A 615 28.74 -9.44 2.89
N PHE A 616 29.91 -9.88 2.42
CA PHE A 616 30.06 -10.86 1.35
C PHE A 616 30.93 -12.02 1.83
N GLY A 617 30.66 -13.20 1.30
CA GLY A 617 31.35 -14.44 1.61
C GLY A 617 31.60 -15.28 0.36
N PRO A 618 32.34 -16.39 0.47
CA PRO A 618 32.55 -17.30 -0.66
C PRO A 618 31.19 -17.80 -1.16
N ALA A 619 31.02 -17.89 -2.49
CA ALA A 619 29.75 -18.33 -3.09
C ALA A 619 29.28 -19.69 -2.55
N SER A 620 30.21 -20.61 -2.26
CA SER A 620 29.92 -21.93 -1.68
C SER A 620 29.33 -21.89 -0.27
N ALA A 621 29.35 -20.74 0.42
CA ALA A 621 28.75 -20.57 1.75
C ALA A 621 27.36 -19.91 1.70
N ASN A 622 26.88 -19.48 0.52
CA ASN A 622 25.60 -18.80 0.36
C ASN A 622 24.64 -19.62 -0.51
N ILE A 623 23.34 -19.52 -0.23
CA ILE A 623 22.31 -20.31 -0.92
C ILE A 623 22.30 -20.10 -2.43
N MET A 624 22.53 -18.87 -2.90
CA MET A 624 22.60 -18.56 -4.34
C MET A 624 23.85 -19.11 -5.03
N GLY A 625 24.95 -19.34 -4.30
CA GLY A 625 26.16 -19.92 -4.89
C GLY A 625 26.17 -21.45 -4.92
N ILE A 626 25.36 -22.12 -4.09
CA ILE A 626 25.21 -23.58 -4.09
C ILE A 626 24.01 -24.08 -4.90
N MET A 627 23.01 -23.22 -5.16
CA MET A 627 21.86 -23.56 -5.99
C MET A 627 22.30 -23.84 -7.44
N PRO A 628 21.74 -24.85 -8.12
CA PRO A 628 22.01 -25.09 -9.54
C PRO A 628 21.71 -23.86 -10.39
N ILE A 629 22.69 -23.41 -11.19
CA ILE A 629 22.55 -22.22 -12.04
C ILE A 629 21.43 -22.35 -13.09
N SER A 630 21.03 -23.58 -13.45
CA SER A 630 19.90 -23.87 -14.35
C SER A 630 18.51 -23.69 -13.70
N LEU A 631 18.47 -23.41 -12.39
CA LEU A 631 17.28 -23.04 -11.64
C LEU A 631 17.32 -21.56 -11.22
N GLN A 632 18.27 -20.81 -11.78
CA GLN A 632 18.39 -19.37 -11.62
C GLN A 632 18.00 -18.64 -12.91
N GLY A 633 17.30 -17.52 -12.79
CA GLY A 633 17.01 -16.62 -13.91
C GLY A 633 17.43 -15.19 -13.59
N VAL A 634 18.10 -14.50 -14.53
CA VAL A 634 18.56 -13.11 -14.38
C VAL A 634 18.04 -12.17 -15.47
N SER A 635 18.01 -10.87 -15.21
CA SER A 635 17.51 -9.87 -16.15
C SER A 635 18.43 -8.65 -16.26
N GLU A 636 19.41 -8.73 -17.17
CA GLU A 636 20.19 -7.58 -17.60
C GLU A 636 19.29 -6.50 -18.18
N ALA A 637 19.42 -5.29 -17.64
CA ALA A 637 18.78 -4.10 -18.16
C ALA A 637 19.62 -2.89 -17.75
N PRO A 638 20.66 -2.53 -18.54
CA PRO A 638 21.54 -1.40 -18.25
C PRO A 638 20.78 -0.08 -18.03
N LEU A 639 19.63 0.07 -18.68
CA LEU A 639 18.69 1.17 -18.46
C LEU A 639 18.31 1.37 -16.98
N PHE A 640 18.22 0.29 -16.18
CA PHE A 640 17.93 0.34 -14.72
C PHE A 640 19.17 0.15 -13.86
N GLY A 641 20.37 0.31 -14.43
CA GLY A 641 21.64 0.11 -13.74
C GLY A 641 21.94 -1.36 -13.42
N ILE A 642 21.34 -2.30 -14.16
CA ILE A 642 21.62 -3.72 -14.02
C ILE A 642 22.70 -4.10 -15.05
N PRO A 643 23.90 -4.55 -14.62
CA PRO A 643 25.04 -4.77 -15.51
C PRO A 643 24.79 -5.90 -16.51
N SER A 644 25.46 -5.82 -17.67
CA SER A 644 25.54 -6.96 -18.58
C SER A 644 26.64 -7.92 -18.12
N THR A 645 26.36 -9.22 -18.18
CA THR A 645 27.17 -10.31 -17.64
C THR A 645 27.49 -11.37 -18.71
N THR A 646 27.24 -11.09 -20.00
CA THR A 646 27.57 -12.00 -21.12
C THR A 646 28.40 -11.29 -22.17
N ALA A 647 29.50 -11.94 -22.57
CA ALA A 647 30.23 -11.57 -23.78
C ALA A 647 29.44 -12.03 -25.03
N PRO A 648 29.45 -11.26 -26.14
CA PRO A 648 28.87 -11.70 -27.41
C PRO A 648 29.51 -13.03 -27.87
N PRO A 649 28.80 -13.87 -28.65
CA PRO A 649 29.38 -15.08 -29.19
C PRO A 649 30.63 -14.77 -30.04
N PRO A 650 31.67 -15.62 -30.02
CA PRO A 650 32.97 -15.32 -30.64
C PRO A 650 32.95 -15.20 -32.18
N ALA A 651 31.89 -15.69 -32.83
CA ALA A 651 31.74 -15.68 -34.29
C ALA A 651 30.31 -15.21 -34.68
N PRO A 652 30.16 -14.40 -35.75
CA PRO A 652 28.86 -14.08 -36.31
C PRO A 652 28.17 -15.36 -36.81
N PRO A 653 26.86 -15.52 -36.59
CA PRO A 653 26.13 -16.69 -37.06
C PRO A 653 26.19 -16.80 -38.59
N ALA A 654 26.53 -17.98 -39.10
CA ALA A 654 26.77 -18.23 -40.52
C ALA A 654 25.47 -18.33 -41.35
N THR A 655 24.33 -18.57 -40.68
CA THR A 655 23.01 -18.65 -41.31
C THR A 655 21.95 -17.95 -40.45
N LEU A 656 20.80 -17.59 -41.03
CA LEU A 656 19.64 -17.08 -40.27
C LEU A 656 19.18 -18.09 -39.19
N ARG A 657 19.33 -19.39 -39.45
CA ARG A 657 19.08 -20.45 -38.47
C ARG A 657 20.06 -20.39 -37.31
N ASP A 658 21.35 -20.20 -37.57
CA ASP A 658 22.37 -20.05 -36.52
C ASP A 658 22.17 -18.75 -35.73
N LEU A 659 21.66 -17.69 -36.37
CA LEU A 659 21.30 -16.44 -35.70
C LEU A 659 20.11 -16.67 -34.76
N VAL A 660 19.04 -17.32 -35.25
CA VAL A 660 17.87 -17.69 -34.43
C VAL A 660 18.25 -18.64 -33.30
N LEU A 661 19.11 -19.64 -33.54
CA LEU A 661 19.62 -20.55 -32.52
C LEU A 661 20.55 -19.85 -31.53
N SER A 662 21.35 -18.86 -31.96
CA SER A 662 22.18 -18.06 -31.04
C SER A 662 21.36 -17.13 -30.16
N LEU A 663 20.20 -16.67 -30.65
CA LEU A 663 19.21 -15.91 -29.87
C LEU A 663 18.35 -16.83 -28.98
N ALA A 664 18.19 -18.11 -29.34
CA ALA A 664 17.47 -19.13 -28.57
C ALA A 664 18.37 -19.95 -27.63
N SER A 665 19.70 -19.92 -27.78
CA SER A 665 20.67 -20.59 -26.90
C SER A 665 20.92 -19.72 -25.66
N GLU A 666 20.02 -19.84 -24.70
CA GLU A 666 20.03 -19.02 -23.50
C GLU A 666 21.14 -19.48 -22.54
N PRO A 667 21.95 -18.57 -21.96
CA PRO A 667 22.93 -18.94 -20.93
C PRO A 667 22.21 -19.41 -19.65
N SER A 668 22.94 -20.06 -18.74
CA SER A 668 22.52 -20.32 -17.35
C SER A 668 23.36 -19.46 -16.38
N PRO A 669 22.79 -18.72 -15.42
CA PRO A 669 21.37 -18.46 -15.18
C PRO A 669 20.62 -17.95 -16.43
N ARG A 670 19.37 -18.39 -16.60
CA ARG A 670 18.57 -18.05 -17.80
C ARG A 670 18.46 -16.55 -17.97
N LYS A 671 18.87 -16.09 -19.15
CA LYS A 671 18.64 -14.73 -19.64
C LYS A 671 17.64 -14.82 -20.77
N ALA A 672 16.37 -14.71 -20.42
CA ALA A 672 15.31 -14.84 -21.40
C ALA A 672 15.42 -13.75 -22.48
N PRO A 673 15.31 -14.08 -23.78
CA PRO A 673 15.35 -13.13 -24.86
C PRO A 673 14.25 -12.07 -24.71
N ARG A 674 14.65 -10.80 -24.83
CA ARG A 674 13.77 -9.63 -24.71
C ARG A 674 14.41 -8.44 -25.41
N LEU A 675 13.65 -7.35 -25.53
CA LEU A 675 14.17 -6.12 -26.11
C LEU A 675 15.23 -5.48 -25.19
N PRO A 676 16.27 -4.82 -25.73
CA PRO A 676 17.34 -4.23 -24.91
C PRO A 676 16.87 -3.24 -23.83
N THR A 677 15.76 -2.53 -24.05
CA THR A 677 15.16 -1.57 -23.11
C THR A 677 14.08 -2.18 -22.21
N MET A 678 13.71 -3.44 -22.43
CA MET A 678 12.66 -4.13 -21.68
C MET A 678 13.24 -4.71 -20.38
N GLY A 679 12.61 -4.38 -19.26
CA GLY A 679 12.99 -4.89 -17.96
C GLY A 679 12.21 -6.15 -17.58
N ARG A 680 12.86 -7.00 -16.78
CA ARG A 680 12.16 -7.94 -15.88
C ARG A 680 12.59 -7.59 -14.46
N LEU A 681 11.67 -7.08 -13.66
CA LEU A 681 11.98 -6.33 -12.44
C LEU A 681 11.60 -7.08 -11.15
N GLU A 682 10.93 -8.23 -11.26
CA GLU A 682 10.59 -9.08 -10.13
C GLU A 682 11.76 -9.95 -9.66
N THR A 683 11.83 -10.12 -8.34
CA THR A 683 12.54 -11.21 -7.68
C THR A 683 11.54 -12.18 -7.10
N VAL A 684 11.74 -13.46 -7.42
CA VAL A 684 10.96 -14.58 -6.92
C VAL A 684 11.91 -15.65 -6.38
N ALA A 685 11.75 -16.01 -5.12
CA ALA A 685 12.42 -17.18 -4.53
C ALA A 685 11.36 -18.22 -4.19
N VAL A 686 11.57 -19.48 -4.57
CA VAL A 686 10.59 -20.55 -4.39
C VAL A 686 11.25 -21.83 -3.93
N THR A 687 10.55 -22.56 -3.06
CA THR A 687 10.92 -23.89 -2.60
C THR A 687 9.71 -24.81 -2.56
N GLY A 688 9.90 -26.07 -2.94
CA GLY A 688 8.95 -27.17 -2.79
C GLY A 688 9.58 -28.30 -2.01
N THR A 689 8.94 -28.71 -0.91
CA THR A 689 9.45 -29.78 -0.02
C THR A 689 8.54 -31.00 -0.07
N THR A 690 9.14 -32.19 0.01
CA THR A 690 8.37 -33.44 0.17
C THR A 690 7.84 -33.56 1.60
N SER A 691 6.59 -34.04 1.73
CA SER A 691 5.98 -34.34 3.03
C SER A 691 4.89 -35.40 2.86
N ALA A 692 4.74 -36.30 3.84
CA ALA A 692 3.74 -37.35 3.83
C ALA A 692 2.28 -36.83 3.89
N GLY A 693 2.09 -35.54 4.19
CA GLY A 693 0.77 -34.89 4.27
C GLY A 693 0.42 -33.97 3.08
N ALA A 694 1.25 -33.91 2.03
CA ALA A 694 0.92 -33.11 0.85
C ALA A 694 -0.24 -33.73 0.06
N LEU A 695 -1.23 -32.91 -0.31
CA LEU A 695 -2.42 -33.33 -1.04
C LEU A 695 -2.53 -32.52 -2.34
N PRO A 696 -2.76 -33.16 -3.50
CA PRO A 696 -2.83 -34.62 -3.70
C PRO A 696 -1.48 -35.32 -3.43
N ALA A 697 -1.52 -36.62 -3.16
CA ALA A 697 -0.31 -37.40 -2.86
C ALA A 697 0.71 -37.27 -3.99
N GLY A 698 1.97 -36.99 -3.66
CA GLY A 698 3.03 -36.72 -4.63
C GLY A 698 3.33 -35.23 -4.83
N SER A 699 2.37 -34.33 -4.55
CA SER A 699 2.56 -32.88 -4.64
C SER A 699 3.58 -32.34 -3.62
N LEU A 700 4.14 -31.16 -3.91
CA LEU A 700 5.06 -30.48 -3.02
C LEU A 700 4.37 -29.42 -2.16
N LEU A 701 4.90 -29.21 -0.95
CA LEU A 701 4.50 -28.09 -0.09
C LEU A 701 5.30 -26.84 -0.46
N TRP A 702 4.64 -25.96 -1.21
CA TRP A 702 5.24 -24.76 -1.78
C TRP A 702 5.29 -23.59 -0.78
N GLN A 703 6.43 -22.90 -0.76
CA GLN A 703 6.60 -21.56 -0.18
C GLN A 703 7.33 -20.67 -1.19
N ALA A 704 6.95 -19.40 -1.25
CA ALA A 704 7.53 -18.45 -2.18
C ALA A 704 7.59 -17.04 -1.60
N VAL A 705 8.55 -16.23 -2.08
CA VAL A 705 8.64 -14.79 -1.84
C VAL A 705 8.63 -14.06 -3.17
N LEU A 706 7.86 -12.98 -3.29
CA LEU A 706 7.82 -12.07 -4.43
C LEU A 706 8.13 -10.63 -3.98
N SER A 707 8.96 -9.93 -4.73
CA SER A 707 9.32 -8.53 -4.48
C SER A 707 9.92 -7.87 -5.72
N GLY A 708 10.05 -6.54 -5.74
CA GLY A 708 10.89 -5.84 -6.71
C GLY A 708 12.36 -5.68 -6.26
N ALA A 709 12.72 -6.12 -5.05
CA ALA A 709 14.11 -6.11 -4.58
C ALA A 709 15.02 -6.87 -5.54
N ARG A 710 16.32 -6.57 -5.55
CA ARG A 710 17.32 -7.39 -6.27
C ARG A 710 18.06 -8.27 -5.28
N TRP A 711 18.51 -9.46 -5.67
CA TRP A 711 19.39 -10.27 -4.81
C TRP A 711 20.82 -9.71 -4.86
N ALA A 712 20.99 -8.51 -4.32
CA ALA A 712 22.21 -7.72 -4.37
C ALA A 712 22.31 -6.83 -3.12
N ALA A 713 23.51 -6.28 -2.90
CA ALA A 713 23.83 -5.44 -1.75
C ALA A 713 22.85 -4.29 -1.50
N GLU A 714 22.28 -3.69 -2.56
CA GLU A 714 21.31 -2.59 -2.43
C GLU A 714 20.04 -2.98 -1.66
N SER A 715 19.63 -4.25 -1.69
CA SER A 715 18.44 -4.71 -0.98
C SER A 715 18.71 -5.01 0.50
N ARG A 716 19.97 -5.08 0.92
CA ARG A 716 20.36 -5.03 2.34
C ARG A 716 20.34 -3.56 2.78
N SER A 717 19.17 -2.94 2.77
CA SER A 717 18.99 -1.52 3.10
C SER A 717 17.79 -1.31 4.01
N ALA A 718 18.04 -0.77 5.20
CA ALA A 718 17.02 -0.38 6.18
C ALA A 718 17.57 0.71 7.11
N GLN A 719 16.73 1.30 7.96
CA GLN A 719 17.15 2.30 8.96
C GLN A 719 18.03 3.41 8.35
N HIS A 720 17.62 3.97 7.21
CA HIS A 720 18.45 4.93 6.44
C HIS A 720 18.85 6.16 7.27
N ALA A 721 17.96 6.61 8.17
CA ALA A 721 18.25 7.71 9.09
C ALA A 721 19.44 7.42 10.03
N ASP A 722 19.79 6.15 10.25
CA ASP A 722 20.92 5.71 11.07
C ASP A 722 22.16 5.32 10.26
N GLY A 723 22.14 5.52 8.94
CA GLY A 723 23.27 5.24 8.05
C GLY A 723 23.34 3.80 7.58
N ASN A 724 22.21 3.09 7.53
CA ASN A 724 22.11 1.69 7.12
C ASN A 724 23.05 0.76 7.93
N PRO A 725 22.95 0.74 9.28
CA PRO A 725 23.85 -0.05 10.11
C PRO A 725 23.65 -1.56 9.90
N GLY A 726 24.72 -2.35 10.00
CA GLY A 726 24.69 -3.80 9.77
C GLY A 726 24.55 -4.22 8.31
N ASN A 727 24.75 -3.31 7.37
CA ASN A 727 24.49 -3.54 5.96
C ASN A 727 25.62 -3.04 5.03
N PRO A 728 25.72 -3.59 3.80
CA PRO A 728 26.62 -3.10 2.78
C PRO A 728 26.42 -1.63 2.46
N ALA A 729 27.46 -1.06 1.88
CA ALA A 729 27.39 0.23 1.21
C ALA A 729 26.53 0.15 -0.05
N GLY A 730 25.76 1.19 -0.33
CA GLY A 730 24.96 1.28 -1.55
C GLY A 730 23.96 2.44 -1.53
N PRO A 731 23.08 2.49 -2.55
CA PRO A 731 21.93 3.38 -2.57
C PRO A 731 20.99 3.08 -1.39
N ASP A 732 20.30 4.10 -0.90
CA ASP A 732 19.27 3.91 0.14
C ASP A 732 18.00 3.41 -0.53
N VAL A 733 17.64 2.14 -0.33
CA VAL A 733 16.57 1.46 -1.07
C VAL A 733 15.49 0.90 -0.14
N HIS A 734 14.24 1.19 -0.45
CA HIS A 734 13.08 0.47 0.07
C HIS A 734 12.64 -0.62 -0.91
N ALA A 735 12.67 -1.87 -0.47
CA ALA A 735 12.28 -3.01 -1.29
C ALA A 735 11.45 -4.02 -0.48
N PRO A 736 10.19 -3.67 -0.11
CA PRO A 736 9.30 -4.59 0.59
C PRO A 736 8.94 -5.79 -0.30
N GLY A 737 8.24 -6.78 0.26
CA GLY A 737 7.84 -7.98 -0.47
C GLY A 737 6.64 -8.69 0.14
N VAL A 738 6.28 -9.83 -0.44
CA VAL A 738 5.22 -10.71 0.05
C VAL A 738 5.71 -12.15 0.04
N ALA A 739 5.48 -12.87 1.13
CA ALA A 739 5.72 -14.28 1.29
C ALA A 739 4.39 -15.03 1.26
N VAL A 740 4.33 -16.17 0.56
CA VAL A 740 3.11 -16.95 0.37
C VAL A 740 3.37 -18.45 0.47
N THR A 741 2.31 -19.21 0.73
CA THR A 741 2.33 -20.67 0.82
C THR A 741 1.31 -21.33 -0.10
N GLY A 742 1.34 -22.67 -0.18
CA GLY A 742 0.27 -23.47 -0.77
C GLY A 742 0.12 -23.26 -2.27
N ALA A 743 -1.12 -23.26 -2.75
CA ALA A 743 -1.43 -23.15 -4.18
C ALA A 743 -1.02 -21.81 -4.79
N LEU A 744 -0.96 -20.74 -3.98
CA LEU A 744 -0.48 -19.44 -4.46
C LEU A 744 1.05 -19.44 -4.63
N ALA A 745 1.78 -20.10 -3.72
CA ALA A 745 3.22 -20.31 -3.88
C ALA A 745 3.55 -21.23 -5.06
N TYR A 746 2.69 -22.22 -5.35
CA TYR A 746 2.77 -23.04 -6.54
C TYR A 746 2.65 -22.21 -7.84
N ASP A 747 1.72 -21.26 -7.89
CA ASP A 747 1.58 -20.38 -9.07
C ASP A 747 2.86 -19.54 -9.29
N LEU A 748 3.49 -19.07 -8.20
CA LEU A 748 4.80 -18.43 -8.25
C LEU A 748 5.92 -19.39 -8.63
N ALA A 749 5.85 -20.67 -8.23
CA ALA A 749 6.81 -21.70 -8.64
C ALA A 749 6.83 -21.88 -10.15
N LEU A 750 5.65 -22.00 -10.76
CA LEU A 750 5.52 -22.08 -12.22
C LEU A 750 6.01 -20.81 -12.90
N HIS A 751 5.64 -19.64 -12.37
CA HIS A 751 6.12 -18.37 -12.93
C HIS A 751 7.65 -18.27 -12.86
N ALA A 752 8.25 -18.56 -11.71
CA ALA A 752 9.69 -18.53 -11.52
C ALA A 752 10.41 -19.56 -12.40
N LEU A 753 9.86 -20.77 -12.54
CA LEU A 753 10.43 -21.80 -13.39
C LEU A 753 10.43 -21.38 -14.86
N LYS A 754 9.33 -20.78 -15.34
CA LYS A 754 9.25 -20.22 -16.69
C LYS A 754 10.31 -19.14 -16.92
N ARG A 755 10.64 -18.34 -15.91
CA ARG A 755 11.72 -17.33 -15.98
C ARG A 755 13.13 -17.91 -15.86
N ALA A 756 13.28 -19.12 -15.30
CA ALA A 756 14.56 -19.78 -15.08
C ALA A 756 14.90 -20.85 -16.14
N GLN A 757 13.93 -21.33 -16.92
CA GLN A 757 14.13 -22.35 -17.95
C GLN A 757 13.33 -22.06 -19.24
N PRO A 758 13.83 -22.46 -20.43
CA PRO A 758 13.09 -22.37 -21.69
C PRO A 758 11.86 -23.29 -21.70
N LEU A 759 10.96 -23.13 -22.69
CA LEU A 759 9.76 -23.97 -22.82
C LEU A 759 10.08 -25.47 -22.99
N ILE A 760 10.95 -25.78 -23.94
CA ILE A 760 11.41 -27.13 -24.29
C ILE A 760 12.92 -27.23 -24.08
N PRO A 761 13.51 -28.45 -24.05
CA PRO A 761 14.95 -28.60 -23.93
C PRO A 761 15.70 -27.84 -25.02
N LEU A 762 16.67 -27.01 -24.62
CA LEU A 762 17.52 -26.22 -25.52
C LEU A 762 18.99 -26.23 -25.06
N PRO A 763 19.96 -26.13 -25.98
CA PRO A 763 21.36 -25.93 -25.62
C PRO A 763 21.54 -24.57 -24.91
N ALA A 764 22.19 -24.58 -23.76
CA ALA A 764 22.68 -23.40 -23.07
C ALA A 764 24.16 -23.16 -23.39
N SER A 765 24.51 -21.90 -23.63
CA SER A 765 25.85 -21.50 -24.06
C SER A 765 26.98 -21.80 -23.06
N ASN A 766 26.65 -22.03 -21.78
CA ASN A 766 27.62 -22.25 -20.70
C ASN A 766 27.26 -23.40 -19.74
N ALA A 767 26.22 -24.20 -20.03
CA ALA A 767 25.72 -25.23 -19.10
C ALA A 767 25.22 -26.53 -19.78
N GLY A 768 25.58 -26.77 -21.05
CA GLY A 768 25.08 -27.93 -21.79
C GLY A 768 23.58 -27.80 -22.12
N THR A 769 22.84 -28.90 -22.21
CA THR A 769 21.39 -28.85 -22.50
C THR A 769 20.57 -28.60 -21.23
N VAL A 770 19.77 -27.53 -21.21
CA VAL A 770 18.78 -27.29 -20.15
C VAL A 770 17.49 -28.01 -20.53
N GLN A 771 16.85 -28.68 -19.57
CA GLN A 771 15.67 -29.54 -19.80
C GLN A 771 14.40 -28.77 -20.18
N GLY A 772 14.30 -27.50 -19.82
CA GLY A 772 13.11 -26.69 -20.03
C GLY A 772 12.01 -26.92 -18.98
N TRP A 773 11.18 -25.90 -18.76
CA TRP A 773 10.19 -25.89 -17.69
C TRP A 773 9.10 -26.94 -17.88
N LEU A 774 8.78 -27.30 -19.12
CA LEU A 774 7.76 -28.32 -19.41
C LEU A 774 8.20 -29.68 -18.88
N VAL A 775 9.47 -30.02 -19.09
CA VAL A 775 10.06 -31.28 -18.61
C VAL A 775 10.21 -31.27 -17.11
N THR A 776 10.73 -30.17 -16.56
CA THR A 776 10.95 -30.02 -15.11
C THR A 776 9.64 -30.06 -14.31
N SER A 777 8.52 -29.64 -14.90
CA SER A 777 7.23 -29.57 -14.21
C SER A 777 6.26 -30.68 -14.59
N MET A 778 6.63 -31.72 -15.35
CA MET A 778 5.66 -32.72 -15.83
C MET A 778 5.18 -33.72 -14.77
N GLY A 779 5.97 -33.94 -13.71
CA GLY A 779 5.68 -34.95 -12.68
C GLY A 779 4.64 -34.50 -11.65
N ASP A 780 4.13 -35.47 -10.88
CA ASP A 780 3.11 -35.29 -9.84
C ASP A 780 3.58 -34.35 -8.70
N ASN A 781 4.89 -34.14 -8.57
CA ASN A 781 5.49 -33.14 -7.68
C ASN A 781 5.06 -31.69 -8.01
N PHE A 782 4.53 -31.46 -9.21
CA PHE A 782 3.93 -30.21 -9.67
C PHE A 782 2.41 -30.24 -9.76
N ASP A 783 1.76 -31.21 -9.11
CA ASP A 783 0.32 -31.13 -8.94
C ASP A 783 -0.04 -29.93 -8.06
N VAL A 784 -1.16 -29.29 -8.40
CA VAL A 784 -1.67 -28.13 -7.66
C VAL A 784 -1.99 -28.60 -6.24
N PRO A 785 -1.35 -28.03 -5.19
CA PRO A 785 -1.62 -28.45 -3.83
C PRO A 785 -3.04 -28.01 -3.43
N SER A 786 -3.69 -28.78 -2.56
CA SER A 786 -4.97 -28.45 -1.96
C SER A 786 -4.78 -27.76 -0.61
N ASP A 787 -5.28 -26.53 -0.49
CA ASP A 787 -5.28 -25.77 0.76
C ASP A 787 -6.59 -25.91 1.56
N SER A 788 -7.54 -26.73 1.08
CA SER A 788 -8.89 -26.87 1.65
C SER A 788 -8.93 -27.26 3.14
N ALA A 789 -7.89 -27.93 3.63
CA ALA A 789 -7.75 -28.33 5.03
C ALA A 789 -7.13 -27.22 5.92
N ASN A 790 -6.56 -26.17 5.33
CA ASN A 790 -5.83 -25.10 6.03
C ASN A 790 -6.78 -24.01 6.56
N VAL A 791 -7.76 -24.41 7.37
CA VAL A 791 -8.81 -23.50 7.88
C VAL A 791 -8.30 -22.40 8.81
N VAL A 792 -7.06 -22.52 9.32
CA VAL A 792 -6.40 -21.51 10.16
C VAL A 792 -5.84 -20.36 9.32
N ASN A 793 -5.45 -20.62 8.07
CA ASN A 793 -4.92 -19.60 7.19
C ASN A 793 -6.06 -18.68 6.74
N THR A 794 -5.79 -17.38 6.65
CA THR A 794 -6.79 -16.36 6.34
C THR A 794 -6.52 -15.61 5.04
N GLY A 795 -5.43 -15.92 4.33
CA GLY A 795 -5.12 -15.28 3.07
C GLY A 795 -5.98 -15.77 1.92
N SER A 796 -6.43 -14.83 1.09
CA SER A 796 -6.91 -15.11 -0.26
C SER A 796 -6.16 -14.21 -1.24
N GLY A 797 -5.68 -14.77 -2.34
CA GLY A 797 -4.87 -14.02 -3.29
C GLY A 797 -4.79 -14.65 -4.67
N VAL A 798 -4.20 -13.91 -5.60
CA VAL A 798 -4.00 -14.32 -6.99
C VAL A 798 -2.68 -13.78 -7.51
N LEU A 799 -1.96 -14.60 -8.28
CA LEU A 799 -0.79 -14.16 -9.01
C LEU A 799 -1.22 -13.47 -10.31
N LEU A 800 -0.94 -12.17 -10.41
CA LEU A 800 -1.21 -11.35 -11.58
C LEU A 800 0.09 -11.19 -12.39
N GLN A 801 0.01 -11.46 -13.68
CA GLN A 801 1.13 -11.30 -14.60
C GLN A 801 0.93 -10.04 -15.45
N SER A 802 2.00 -9.25 -15.56
CA SER A 802 2.11 -8.15 -16.53
C SER A 802 3.28 -8.50 -17.43
N ILE A 803 2.97 -9.03 -18.62
CA ILE A 803 3.96 -9.56 -19.55
C ILE A 803 3.68 -8.95 -20.92
N ALA A 804 4.69 -8.33 -21.52
CA ALA A 804 4.54 -7.75 -22.85
C ALA A 804 4.59 -8.81 -23.96
N VAL A 805 4.08 -8.40 -25.13
CA VAL A 805 4.18 -9.19 -26.37
C VAL A 805 5.64 -9.46 -26.68
N GLY A 806 5.97 -10.70 -27.00
CA GLY A 806 7.32 -11.14 -27.35
C GLY A 806 8.31 -11.18 -26.17
N CYS A 807 7.86 -10.99 -24.93
CA CYS A 807 8.70 -11.17 -23.75
C CYS A 807 8.90 -12.67 -23.42
N GLU A 808 10.06 -13.04 -22.89
CA GLU A 808 10.47 -14.39 -22.45
C GLU A 808 10.66 -15.45 -23.54
N THR A 809 9.65 -15.62 -24.40
CA THR A 809 9.63 -16.62 -25.47
C THR A 809 9.25 -15.96 -26.81
N PRO A 810 10.02 -14.93 -27.28
CA PRO A 810 9.64 -14.09 -28.44
C PRO A 810 9.35 -14.87 -29.71
N TRP A 811 10.01 -16.01 -29.92
CA TRP A 811 9.82 -16.83 -31.10
C TRP A 811 8.40 -17.44 -31.19
N LEU A 812 7.63 -17.48 -30.09
CA LEU A 812 6.23 -17.91 -30.09
C LEU A 812 5.26 -16.81 -30.57
N ALA A 813 5.68 -15.54 -30.62
CA ALA A 813 4.80 -14.41 -30.87
C ALA A 813 4.10 -14.46 -32.24
N THR A 814 4.71 -15.11 -33.24
CA THR A 814 4.15 -15.26 -34.59
C THR A 814 3.19 -16.46 -34.73
N PHE A 815 3.14 -17.36 -33.75
CA PHE A 815 2.31 -18.55 -33.80
C PHE A 815 0.93 -18.30 -33.17
N THR A 816 -0.06 -19.11 -33.52
CA THR A 816 -1.39 -19.05 -32.88
C THR A 816 -1.39 -19.95 -31.65
N PRO A 817 -1.97 -19.51 -30.52
CA PRO A 817 -2.13 -20.37 -29.35
C PRO A 817 -2.81 -21.69 -29.74
N PRO A 818 -2.26 -22.85 -29.34
CA PRO A 818 -2.88 -24.13 -29.64
C PRO A 818 -4.33 -24.21 -29.15
N PRO A 819 -5.24 -24.89 -29.89
CA PRO A 819 -6.59 -25.17 -29.42
C PRO A 819 -6.61 -25.89 -28.07
N ALA A 820 -7.68 -25.67 -27.29
CA ALA A 820 -7.82 -26.21 -25.94
C ALA A 820 -7.85 -27.75 -25.88
N ASN A 821 -8.18 -28.41 -26.98
CA ASN A 821 -8.32 -29.87 -27.10
C ASN A 821 -7.08 -30.58 -27.68
N ASN A 822 -5.99 -29.85 -27.97
CA ASN A 822 -4.76 -30.49 -28.44
C ASN A 822 -4.08 -31.26 -27.29
N THR A 823 -3.46 -32.40 -27.61
CA THR A 823 -2.61 -33.12 -26.65
C THR A 823 -1.30 -32.38 -26.42
N ILE A 824 -0.62 -32.67 -25.30
CA ILE A 824 0.70 -32.05 -25.03
C ILE A 824 1.72 -32.37 -26.13
N ASP A 825 1.75 -33.61 -26.62
CA ASP A 825 2.65 -34.01 -27.71
C ASP A 825 2.43 -33.18 -28.97
N GLN A 826 1.18 -32.88 -29.33
CA GLN A 826 0.86 -32.02 -30.47
C GLN A 826 1.35 -30.59 -30.26
N MET A 827 1.21 -30.05 -29.05
CA MET A 827 1.68 -28.69 -28.72
C MET A 827 3.21 -28.60 -28.74
N ILE A 828 3.90 -29.62 -28.21
CA ILE A 828 5.38 -29.71 -28.21
C ILE A 828 5.90 -29.85 -29.64
N GLN A 829 5.31 -30.75 -30.43
CA GLN A 829 5.72 -30.95 -31.82
C GLN A 829 5.61 -29.64 -32.60
N SER A 830 4.55 -28.85 -32.34
CA SER A 830 4.37 -27.53 -32.93
C SER A 830 5.47 -26.55 -32.50
N ALA A 831 5.78 -26.48 -31.21
CA ALA A 831 6.84 -25.64 -30.65
C ALA A 831 8.25 -26.02 -31.15
N ALA A 832 8.57 -27.30 -31.23
CA ALA A 832 9.86 -27.81 -31.70
C ALA A 832 10.04 -27.58 -33.21
N THR A 833 8.99 -27.83 -34.00
CA THR A 833 8.96 -27.56 -35.45
C THR A 833 9.18 -26.07 -35.72
N ALA A 834 8.57 -25.18 -34.93
CA ALA A 834 8.68 -23.73 -35.07
C ALA A 834 10.12 -23.20 -35.03
N ILE A 835 11.01 -23.85 -34.26
CA ILE A 835 12.42 -23.46 -34.12
C ILE A 835 13.40 -24.43 -34.76
N GLY A 836 12.90 -25.45 -35.49
CA GLY A 836 13.72 -26.41 -36.22
C GLY A 836 14.58 -27.33 -35.34
N VAL A 837 14.07 -27.71 -34.16
CA VAL A 837 14.69 -28.69 -33.26
C VAL A 837 13.84 -29.97 -33.16
N PRO A 838 14.43 -31.15 -32.87
CA PRO A 838 13.65 -32.36 -32.60
C PRO A 838 12.76 -32.17 -31.37
N ALA A 839 11.52 -32.66 -31.44
CA ALA A 839 10.65 -32.69 -30.27
C ALA A 839 11.22 -33.66 -29.23
N PRO A 840 11.29 -33.26 -27.94
CA PRO A 840 11.70 -34.17 -26.87
C PRO A 840 10.66 -35.29 -26.66
N ALA A 841 11.13 -36.50 -26.35
CA ALA A 841 10.26 -37.58 -25.91
C ALA A 841 9.86 -37.37 -24.44
N LEU A 842 8.59 -37.08 -24.17
CA LEU A 842 8.07 -36.89 -22.81
C LEU A 842 7.10 -38.02 -22.45
N THR A 843 7.02 -38.35 -21.16
CA THR A 843 5.99 -39.27 -20.63
C THR A 843 4.99 -38.43 -19.83
N VAL A 844 3.86 -38.11 -20.45
CA VAL A 844 2.77 -37.35 -19.83
C VAL A 844 1.69 -38.32 -19.36
N THR A 845 1.20 -38.13 -18.14
CA THR A 845 0.07 -38.88 -17.59
C THR A 845 -1.23 -38.11 -17.80
N VAL A 846 -2.36 -38.83 -17.88
CA VAL A 846 -3.70 -38.22 -18.05
C VAL A 846 -4.02 -37.21 -16.93
N ASN A 847 -3.49 -37.41 -15.72
CA ASN A 847 -3.75 -36.53 -14.58
C ASN A 847 -3.09 -35.15 -14.73
N ASN A 848 -1.87 -35.10 -15.28
CA ASN A 848 -1.08 -33.87 -15.33
C ASN A 848 -1.26 -33.13 -16.66
N GLU A 849 -1.83 -33.82 -17.66
CA GLU A 849 -1.99 -33.30 -19.01
C GLU A 849 -2.83 -32.00 -19.07
N PRO A 850 -4.03 -31.88 -18.46
CA PRO A 850 -4.84 -30.66 -18.56
C PRO A 850 -4.13 -29.41 -18.00
N ARG A 851 -3.38 -29.59 -16.92
CA ARG A 851 -2.57 -28.53 -16.29
C ARG A 851 -1.46 -28.06 -17.24
N LEU A 852 -0.70 -28.99 -17.81
CA LEU A 852 0.35 -28.66 -18.77
C LEU A 852 -0.23 -28.01 -20.03
N GLN A 853 -1.39 -28.48 -20.53
CA GLN A 853 -2.04 -27.93 -21.72
C GLN A 853 -2.38 -26.45 -21.49
N ARG A 854 -2.92 -26.13 -20.31
CA ARG A 854 -3.19 -24.75 -19.90
C ARG A 854 -1.90 -23.92 -19.86
N GLU A 855 -0.82 -24.43 -19.26
CA GLU A 855 0.42 -23.66 -19.11
C GLU A 855 1.14 -23.40 -20.43
N VAL A 856 1.13 -24.36 -21.37
CA VAL A 856 1.66 -24.18 -22.72
C VAL A 856 0.83 -23.15 -23.48
N ARG A 857 -0.51 -23.27 -23.42
CA ARG A 857 -1.40 -22.28 -24.05
C ARG A 857 -1.23 -20.88 -23.47
N ARG A 858 -1.06 -20.75 -22.14
CA ARG A 858 -0.72 -19.47 -21.49
C ARG A 858 0.59 -18.90 -22.02
N GLU A 859 1.62 -19.71 -22.26
CA GLU A 859 2.91 -19.26 -22.77
C GLU A 859 2.80 -18.70 -24.21
N PHE A 860 2.10 -19.42 -25.09
CA PHE A 860 1.80 -18.93 -26.44
C PHE A 860 0.98 -17.63 -26.40
N PHE A 861 -0.01 -17.56 -25.50
CA PHE A 861 -0.83 -16.36 -25.35
C PHE A 861 0.01 -15.17 -24.85
N ALA A 862 0.85 -15.36 -23.83
CA ALA A 862 1.74 -14.33 -23.31
C ALA A 862 2.67 -13.80 -24.41
N ALA A 863 3.31 -14.69 -25.18
CA ALA A 863 4.19 -14.29 -26.26
C ALA A 863 3.47 -13.50 -27.37
N LYS A 864 2.21 -13.85 -27.69
CA LYS A 864 1.44 -13.22 -28.78
C LYS A 864 0.68 -11.96 -28.38
N GLN A 865 0.04 -11.97 -27.23
CA GLN A 865 -0.93 -10.93 -26.79
C GLN A 865 -0.48 -10.19 -25.52
N GLY A 866 0.45 -10.78 -24.77
CA GLY A 866 0.81 -10.32 -23.43
C GLY A 866 -0.25 -10.61 -22.37
N PHE A 867 0.06 -10.26 -21.13
CA PHE A 867 -0.87 -10.22 -20.01
C PHE A 867 -0.85 -8.83 -19.36
N ARG A 868 -2.03 -8.41 -18.88
CA ARG A 868 -2.26 -7.11 -18.21
C ARG A 868 -3.05 -7.31 -16.91
N ASP A 869 -2.86 -8.43 -16.24
CA ASP A 869 -3.76 -8.88 -15.16
C ASP A 869 -3.82 -7.86 -14.00
N ALA A 870 -2.70 -7.21 -13.68
CA ALA A 870 -2.62 -6.17 -12.67
C ALA A 870 -3.46 -4.93 -13.01
N GLN A 871 -3.51 -4.53 -14.29
CA GLN A 871 -4.28 -3.37 -14.75
C GLN A 871 -5.78 -3.55 -14.45
N TRP A 872 -6.33 -4.72 -14.76
CA TRP A 872 -7.75 -5.02 -14.59
C TRP A 872 -8.14 -5.13 -13.12
N SER A 873 -7.27 -5.75 -12.32
CA SER A 873 -7.46 -5.84 -10.87
C SER A 873 -7.44 -4.45 -10.20
N LEU A 874 -6.46 -3.60 -10.55
CA LEU A 874 -6.35 -2.23 -10.06
C LEU A 874 -7.52 -1.35 -10.49
N ARG A 875 -7.98 -1.48 -11.74
CA ARG A 875 -9.13 -0.73 -12.26
C ARG A 875 -10.36 -0.90 -11.37
N ARG A 876 -10.69 -2.15 -11.00
CA ARG A 876 -11.80 -2.40 -10.07
C ARG A 876 -11.49 -1.88 -8.66
N ALA A 877 -10.30 -2.16 -8.13
CA ALA A 877 -9.94 -1.70 -6.79
C ALA A 877 -10.08 -0.17 -6.64
N PHE A 878 -9.69 0.59 -7.67
CA PHE A 878 -9.87 2.05 -7.70
C PHE A 878 -11.33 2.47 -7.87
N ALA A 879 -12.10 1.81 -8.74
CA ALA A 879 -13.52 2.12 -8.93
C ALA A 879 -14.36 1.92 -7.65
N GLU A 880 -13.92 1.05 -6.73
CA GLU A 880 -14.65 0.72 -5.50
C GLU A 880 -14.09 1.40 -4.23
N ALA A 881 -12.93 2.07 -4.30
CA ALA A 881 -12.23 2.68 -3.16
C ALA A 881 -13.05 3.76 -2.42
N ARG A 882 -12.92 3.88 -1.09
CA ARG A 882 -13.78 4.77 -0.26
C ARG A 882 -13.10 5.65 0.77
N GLU A 883 -11.96 5.25 1.31
CA GLU A 883 -11.29 5.91 2.44
C GLU A 883 -9.87 6.35 2.06
N LEU A 884 -9.03 5.44 1.57
CA LEU A 884 -7.64 5.72 1.23
C LEU A 884 -7.12 4.77 0.14
N VAL A 885 -6.52 5.33 -0.90
CA VAL A 885 -5.57 4.62 -1.77
C VAL A 885 -4.15 5.05 -1.40
N TYR A 886 -3.34 4.09 -0.98
CA TYR A 886 -1.91 4.28 -0.75
C TYR A 886 -1.11 3.59 -1.86
N ILE A 887 -0.25 4.35 -2.53
CA ILE A 887 0.57 3.86 -3.65
C ILE A 887 2.05 4.10 -3.31
N GLU A 888 2.82 3.02 -3.29
CA GLU A 888 4.28 3.04 -3.35
C GLU A 888 4.72 2.44 -4.68
N SER A 889 5.53 3.17 -5.44
CA SER A 889 6.03 2.67 -6.73
C SER A 889 7.29 3.41 -7.14
N PRO A 890 8.24 2.76 -7.85
CA PRO A 890 9.45 3.42 -8.37
C PRO A 890 9.14 4.62 -9.25
N GLN A 891 7.98 4.62 -9.90
CA GLN A 891 7.41 5.76 -10.63
C GLN A 891 5.89 5.81 -10.39
N PHE A 892 5.33 7.02 -10.48
CA PHE A 892 3.89 7.25 -10.58
C PHE A 892 3.61 8.10 -11.82
N ALA A 893 3.05 7.51 -12.86
CA ALA A 893 2.71 8.16 -14.11
C ALA A 893 1.37 7.63 -14.65
N ARG A 894 0.84 8.26 -15.70
CA ARG A 894 -0.32 7.75 -16.43
C ARG A 894 -0.01 6.35 -16.98
N THR A 895 -0.98 5.46 -16.98
CA THR A 895 -0.80 4.08 -17.47
C THR A 895 -1.26 3.89 -18.91
N ALA A 896 -1.86 4.93 -19.51
CA ALA A 896 -2.12 5.03 -20.94
C ALA A 896 -2.13 6.51 -21.35
N HIS A 897 -1.78 6.79 -22.61
CA HIS A 897 -1.81 8.14 -23.18
C HIS A 897 -2.96 8.25 -24.16
N ALA A 898 -3.80 9.26 -24.01
CA ALA A 898 -4.93 9.51 -24.90
C ALA A 898 -4.47 10.31 -26.14
N THR A 899 -3.75 9.66 -27.07
CA THR A 899 -3.51 10.22 -28.40
C THR A 899 -4.46 9.53 -29.39
N GLY A 900 -5.57 10.19 -29.73
CA GLY A 900 -6.61 9.61 -30.59
C GLY A 900 -7.65 8.77 -29.83
N THR A 901 -8.35 7.88 -30.54
CA THR A 901 -9.35 6.97 -29.94
C THR A 901 -8.62 5.86 -29.17
N PRO A 902 -8.74 5.79 -27.82
CA PRO A 902 -8.07 4.77 -27.03
C PRO A 902 -8.50 3.37 -27.45
N GLN A 903 -7.54 2.45 -27.56
CA GLN A 903 -7.84 1.04 -27.80
C GLN A 903 -8.46 0.41 -26.53
N PRO A 904 -9.25 -0.68 -26.65
CA PRO A 904 -9.91 -1.30 -25.50
C PRO A 904 -8.97 -1.72 -24.36
N PHE A 905 -7.71 -2.01 -24.66
CA PHE A 905 -6.69 -2.40 -23.67
C PHE A 905 -5.97 -1.21 -23.02
N GLU A 906 -6.10 0.00 -23.55
CA GLU A 906 -5.45 1.22 -23.05
C GLU A 906 -6.28 1.81 -21.90
N VAL A 907 -5.89 1.50 -20.66
CA VAL A 907 -6.57 2.00 -19.46
C VAL A 907 -5.66 2.96 -18.72
N ASP A 908 -6.12 4.20 -18.53
CA ASP A 908 -5.47 5.18 -17.68
C ASP A 908 -5.99 5.09 -16.24
N LEU A 909 -5.27 4.36 -15.39
CA LEU A 909 -5.61 4.16 -13.99
C LEU A 909 -5.56 5.46 -13.17
N VAL A 910 -4.81 6.48 -13.62
CA VAL A 910 -4.82 7.81 -12.98
C VAL A 910 -6.18 8.48 -13.20
N ALA A 911 -6.74 8.36 -14.42
CA ALA A 911 -8.05 8.89 -14.74
C ALA A 911 -9.18 8.17 -13.98
N GLU A 912 -9.10 6.84 -13.86
CA GLU A 912 -10.05 6.03 -13.07
C GLU A 912 -10.04 6.46 -11.59
N LEU A 913 -8.84 6.66 -11.01
CA LEU A 913 -8.70 7.12 -9.63
C LEU A 913 -9.18 8.58 -9.46
N ALA A 914 -8.92 9.46 -10.43
CA ALA A 914 -9.43 10.83 -10.44
C ALA A 914 -10.97 10.86 -10.46
N ALA A 915 -11.59 10.05 -11.32
CA ALA A 915 -13.04 9.92 -11.40
C ALA A 915 -13.62 9.42 -10.07
N ARG A 916 -12.98 8.43 -9.44
CA ARG A 916 -13.40 7.95 -8.12
C ARG A 916 -13.27 9.01 -7.03
N LEU A 917 -12.17 9.77 -7.02
CA LEU A 917 -11.97 10.86 -6.07
C LEU A 917 -13.09 11.90 -6.12
N VAL A 918 -13.59 12.21 -7.33
CA VAL A 918 -14.75 13.10 -7.50
C VAL A 918 -16.03 12.43 -6.99
N ALA A 919 -16.25 11.17 -7.33
CA ALA A 919 -17.46 10.44 -6.94
C ALA A 919 -17.54 10.14 -5.43
N GLN A 920 -16.40 10.11 -4.73
CA GLN A 920 -16.33 9.71 -3.33
C GLN A 920 -15.63 10.75 -2.44
N PRO A 921 -16.39 11.62 -1.75
CA PRO A 921 -15.88 12.74 -0.96
C PRO A 921 -14.92 12.39 0.17
N ASN A 922 -15.03 11.18 0.73
CA ASN A 922 -14.17 10.70 1.81
C ASN A 922 -12.90 9.97 1.33
N LEU A 923 -12.75 9.74 0.02
CA LEU A 923 -11.57 9.07 -0.51
C LEU A 923 -10.36 10.01 -0.47
N HIS A 924 -9.24 9.51 0.05
CA HIS A 924 -7.96 10.18 0.01
C HIS A 924 -6.94 9.36 -0.79
N VAL A 925 -5.92 10.03 -1.33
CA VAL A 925 -4.82 9.38 -2.05
C VAL A 925 -3.49 9.84 -1.49
N ILE A 926 -2.62 8.90 -1.19
CA ILE A 926 -1.23 9.15 -0.82
C ILE A 926 -0.34 8.41 -1.81
N VAL A 927 0.52 9.15 -2.50
CA VAL A 927 1.54 8.62 -3.40
C VAL A 927 2.91 8.81 -2.77
N CYS A 928 3.65 7.71 -2.61
CA CYS A 928 5.04 7.71 -2.21
C CYS A 928 5.88 7.19 -3.37
N THR A 929 6.71 8.06 -3.96
CA THR A 929 7.56 7.70 -5.09
C THR A 929 8.94 8.36 -4.92
N PRO A 930 10.04 7.72 -5.37
CA PRO A 930 11.39 8.28 -5.26
C PRO A 930 11.50 9.70 -5.85
N ARG A 931 12.40 10.52 -5.29
CA ARG A 931 12.71 11.84 -5.86
C ARG A 931 13.32 11.71 -7.25
N LEU A 932 14.34 10.86 -7.36
CA LEU A 932 15.08 10.52 -8.59
C LEU A 932 14.47 9.27 -9.24
N SER A 933 14.58 9.14 -10.56
CA SER A 933 14.03 7.98 -11.27
C SER A 933 14.82 6.70 -11.01
N ASP A 934 14.24 5.55 -11.37
CA ASP A 934 14.89 4.23 -11.30
C ASP A 934 15.85 3.94 -12.47
N PHE A 935 15.98 4.87 -13.41
CA PHE A 935 16.91 4.78 -14.53
C PHE A 935 18.36 5.04 -14.08
N ALA A 936 19.32 4.42 -14.76
CA ALA A 936 20.74 4.68 -14.53
C ALA A 936 21.10 6.14 -14.85
N ASP A 937 22.12 6.67 -14.17
CA ASP A 937 22.54 8.08 -14.27
C ASP A 937 22.98 8.51 -15.68
N SER A 938 23.34 7.56 -16.54
CA SER A 938 23.68 7.80 -17.95
C SER A 938 22.48 8.21 -18.81
N TYR A 939 21.25 7.90 -18.40
CA TYR A 939 20.04 8.09 -19.21
C TYR A 939 19.29 9.39 -18.89
N LYS A 940 19.98 10.53 -18.98
CA LYS A 940 19.49 11.81 -18.42
C LYS A 940 18.19 12.31 -19.06
N THR A 941 17.92 12.03 -20.34
CA THR A 941 16.66 12.47 -20.97
C THR A 941 15.47 11.64 -20.49
N PHE A 942 15.69 10.37 -20.09
CA PHE A 942 14.66 9.52 -19.46
C PHE A 942 14.31 10.03 -18.06
N HIS A 943 15.30 10.49 -17.27
CA HIS A 943 15.05 11.17 -15.99
C HIS A 943 14.15 12.40 -16.17
N ARG A 944 14.42 13.24 -17.17
CA ARG A 944 13.59 14.42 -17.49
C ARG A 944 12.14 14.04 -17.81
N GLN A 945 11.94 13.02 -18.65
CA GLN A 945 10.61 12.54 -19.00
C GLN A 945 9.88 11.91 -17.81
N HIS A 946 10.59 11.17 -16.95
CA HIS A 946 10.03 10.64 -15.70
C HIS A 946 9.47 11.74 -14.80
N TYR A 947 10.21 12.85 -14.61
CA TYR A 947 9.74 13.97 -13.79
C TYR A 947 8.51 14.65 -14.39
N ALA A 948 8.50 14.86 -15.72
CA ALA A 948 7.35 15.44 -16.42
C ALA A 948 6.09 14.56 -16.27
N ALA A 949 6.21 13.25 -16.54
CA ALA A 949 5.09 12.31 -16.43
C ALA A 949 4.54 12.19 -15.00
N ARG A 950 5.40 12.28 -13.98
CA ARG A 950 4.97 12.33 -12.57
C ARG A 950 4.15 13.59 -12.27
N MET A 951 4.61 14.75 -12.74
CA MET A 951 3.89 16.00 -12.54
C MET A 951 2.55 16.03 -13.28
N GLU A 952 2.47 15.46 -14.48
CA GLU A 952 1.21 15.30 -15.22
C GLU A 952 0.21 14.44 -14.42
N ALA A 953 0.62 13.24 -14.01
CA ALA A 953 -0.25 12.33 -13.26
C ALA A 953 -0.70 12.91 -11.92
N PHE A 954 0.21 13.54 -11.18
CA PHE A 954 -0.12 14.20 -9.92
C PHE A 954 -1.05 15.40 -10.14
N GLY A 955 -0.81 16.20 -11.17
CA GLY A 955 -1.66 17.32 -11.56
C GLY A 955 -3.10 16.88 -11.87
N ASN A 956 -3.27 15.75 -12.57
CA ASN A 956 -4.59 15.18 -12.86
C ASN A 956 -5.38 14.82 -11.58
N LEU A 957 -4.72 14.20 -10.60
CA LEU A 957 -5.35 13.90 -9.30
C LEU A 957 -5.64 15.17 -8.49
N GLN A 958 -4.72 16.15 -8.50
CA GLN A 958 -4.93 17.42 -7.79
C GLN A 958 -6.07 18.25 -8.40
N ALA A 959 -6.27 18.18 -9.72
CA ALA A 959 -7.40 18.81 -10.38
C ALA A 959 -8.74 18.24 -9.88
N ALA A 960 -8.79 16.92 -9.65
CA ALA A 960 -9.96 16.23 -9.10
C ALA A 960 -10.22 16.60 -7.62
N ALA A 961 -9.20 16.49 -6.75
CA ALA A 961 -9.39 16.66 -5.31
C ALA A 961 -8.11 17.12 -4.57
N ARG A 962 -7.64 18.34 -4.83
CA ARG A 962 -6.39 18.91 -4.28
C ARG A 962 -6.14 18.66 -2.78
N ASP A 963 -7.13 18.89 -1.92
CA ASP A 963 -6.97 18.76 -0.46
C ASP A 963 -6.94 17.30 0.04
N ARG A 964 -7.22 16.33 -0.84
CA ARG A 964 -7.30 14.89 -0.52
C ARG A 964 -6.23 14.06 -1.23
N VAL A 965 -5.30 14.70 -1.93
CA VAL A 965 -4.23 14.03 -2.68
C VAL A 965 -2.87 14.55 -2.21
N LEU A 966 -2.04 13.66 -1.69
CA LEU A 966 -0.68 13.96 -1.25
C LEU A 966 0.33 13.14 -2.04
N LEU A 967 1.45 13.77 -2.39
CA LEU A 967 2.63 13.07 -2.90
C LEU A 967 3.84 13.49 -2.07
N PHE A 968 4.63 12.52 -1.64
CA PHE A 968 5.90 12.77 -0.98
C PHE A 968 7.01 11.87 -1.52
N HIS A 969 8.25 12.31 -1.34
CA HIS A 969 9.44 11.51 -1.62
C HIS A 969 9.99 10.92 -0.32
N PRO A 970 10.32 9.62 -0.28
CA PRO A 970 11.04 9.05 0.86
C PRO A 970 12.46 9.64 0.92
N VAL A 971 12.97 9.79 2.13
CA VAL A 971 14.33 10.31 2.37
C VAL A 971 15.25 9.16 2.74
N GLY A 972 16.46 9.15 2.17
CA GLY A 972 17.52 8.22 2.55
C GLY A 972 18.21 8.66 3.84
N PHE A 973 19.51 8.44 3.92
CA PHE A 973 20.32 9.15 4.91
C PHE A 973 20.19 10.67 4.69
N PRO A 974 20.27 11.53 5.73
CA PRO A 974 20.15 12.98 5.56
C PRO A 974 20.97 13.51 4.38
N GLY A 975 20.34 14.24 3.46
CA GLY A 975 20.93 14.74 2.22
C GLY A 975 21.02 13.73 1.05
N ARG A 976 20.44 12.53 1.18
CA ARG A 976 20.30 11.54 0.10
C ARG A 976 18.82 11.28 -0.21
N ALA A 977 18.56 10.90 -1.46
CA ALA A 977 17.25 10.40 -1.87
C ALA A 977 17.17 8.90 -1.59
N ALA A 978 15.99 8.43 -1.19
CA ALA A 978 15.71 6.99 -1.14
C ALA A 978 15.01 6.54 -2.43
N TYR A 979 15.34 5.33 -2.86
CA TYR A 979 14.71 4.64 -3.98
C TYR A 979 13.66 3.65 -3.48
N ILE A 980 12.74 3.28 -4.37
CA ILE A 980 11.75 2.22 -4.16
C ILE A 980 11.95 1.24 -5.29
N ARG A 981 11.93 -0.06 -5.00
CA ARG A 981 12.04 -1.13 -6.01
C ARG A 981 10.76 -1.94 -6.17
N THR A 982 9.96 -2.03 -5.12
CA THR A 982 8.70 -2.79 -5.13
C THR A 982 7.51 -1.84 -5.28
N THR A 983 6.52 -2.25 -6.06
CA THR A 983 5.22 -1.57 -6.10
C THR A 983 4.28 -2.18 -5.07
N SER A 984 3.71 -1.33 -4.21
CA SER A 984 2.66 -1.69 -3.27
C SER A 984 1.48 -0.75 -3.45
N VAL A 985 0.30 -1.29 -3.70
CA VAL A 985 -0.96 -0.53 -3.75
C VAL A 985 -1.89 -1.10 -2.68
N ILE A 986 -2.38 -0.24 -1.79
CA ILE A 986 -3.29 -0.62 -0.71
C ILE A 986 -4.55 0.25 -0.83
N VAL A 987 -5.72 -0.40 -0.83
CA VAL A 987 -7.01 0.26 -0.92
C VAL A 987 -7.82 -0.03 0.34
N ASP A 988 -8.18 1.04 1.06
CA ASP A 988 -9.03 1.08 2.26
C ASP A 988 -8.61 0.12 3.39
N ASP A 989 -7.33 -0.27 3.45
CA ASP A 989 -6.80 -1.27 4.39
C ASP A 989 -7.50 -2.65 4.31
N VAL A 990 -8.14 -2.97 3.17
CA VAL A 990 -8.86 -4.24 2.92
C VAL A 990 -8.42 -4.98 1.66
N TRP A 991 -7.73 -4.31 0.75
CA TRP A 991 -7.18 -4.91 -0.47
C TRP A 991 -5.74 -4.45 -0.69
N CYS A 992 -4.88 -5.35 -1.16
CA CYS A 992 -3.47 -5.08 -1.40
C CYS A 992 -2.97 -5.71 -2.69
N LEU A 993 -2.08 -5.01 -3.40
CA LEU A 993 -1.24 -5.54 -4.46
C LEU A 993 0.23 -5.28 -4.14
N VAL A 994 1.07 -6.32 -4.20
CA VAL A 994 2.52 -6.25 -3.96
C VAL A 994 3.28 -6.98 -5.05
N GLY A 995 4.29 -6.35 -5.64
CA GLY A 995 5.15 -6.97 -6.67
C GLY A 995 6.03 -5.98 -7.41
N ALA A 996 6.37 -6.30 -8.65
CA ALA A 996 7.23 -5.46 -9.50
C ALA A 996 6.49 -4.83 -10.71
N THR A 997 5.16 -4.88 -10.71
CA THR A 997 4.34 -4.17 -11.72
C THR A 997 4.29 -2.69 -11.39
N HIS A 998 5.18 -1.90 -11.98
CA HIS A 998 5.33 -0.48 -11.67
C HIS A 998 4.19 0.39 -12.24
N PHE A 999 3.81 1.43 -11.48
CA PHE A 999 2.69 2.32 -11.81
C PHE A 999 3.07 3.36 -12.89
N ARG A 1000 3.23 2.87 -14.12
CA ARG A 1000 3.52 3.62 -15.36
C ARG A 1000 3.10 2.77 -16.56
N ARG A 1001 2.98 3.34 -17.76
CA ARG A 1001 2.48 2.58 -18.94
C ARG A 1001 3.34 1.35 -19.21
N ARG A 1002 4.66 1.50 -19.26
CA ARG A 1002 5.57 0.38 -19.52
C ARG A 1002 5.50 -0.71 -18.45
N GLY A 1003 5.24 -0.36 -17.19
CA GLY A 1003 5.06 -1.33 -16.12
C GLY A 1003 3.78 -2.16 -16.26
N MET A 1004 2.77 -1.65 -16.99
CA MET A 1004 1.51 -2.33 -17.25
C MET A 1004 1.49 -3.10 -18.58
N THR A 1005 2.24 -2.65 -19.59
CA THR A 1005 2.11 -3.19 -20.95
C THR A 1005 3.42 -3.54 -21.67
N PHE A 1006 4.60 -3.15 -21.17
CA PHE A 1006 5.89 -3.32 -21.88
C PHE A 1006 6.93 -4.14 -21.12
N ASP A 1007 7.13 -3.92 -19.83
CA ASP A 1007 8.04 -4.71 -19.02
C ASP A 1007 7.41 -6.06 -18.63
N GLY A 1008 8.26 -7.03 -18.32
CA GLY A 1008 7.86 -8.27 -17.66
C GLY A 1008 7.86 -8.10 -16.15
N SER A 1009 6.75 -8.43 -15.49
CA SER A 1009 6.65 -8.45 -14.03
C SER A 1009 5.53 -9.36 -13.52
N ALA A 1010 5.51 -9.54 -12.20
CA ALA A 1010 4.41 -10.16 -11.48
C ALA A 1010 4.07 -9.37 -10.22
N ALA A 1011 2.81 -9.49 -9.80
CA ALA A 1011 2.31 -8.97 -8.54
C ALA A 1011 1.28 -9.94 -7.94
N ILE A 1012 1.15 -9.95 -6.61
CA ILE A 1012 0.06 -10.65 -5.94
C ILE A 1012 -0.97 -9.61 -5.53
N ALA A 1013 -2.20 -9.76 -6.02
CA ALA A 1013 -3.36 -9.10 -5.43
C ALA A 1013 -3.96 -10.02 -4.37
N SER A 1014 -4.30 -9.46 -3.21
CA SER A 1014 -4.75 -10.24 -2.06
C SER A 1014 -5.56 -9.42 -1.07
N PHE A 1015 -6.27 -10.16 -0.22
CA PHE A 1015 -6.85 -9.63 1.00
C PHE A 1015 -6.73 -10.66 2.13
N ASP A 1016 -6.79 -10.16 3.36
CA ASP A 1016 -6.81 -11.00 4.54
C ASP A 1016 -8.25 -11.13 5.04
N ARG A 1017 -8.73 -12.38 5.15
CA ARG A 1017 -10.08 -12.71 5.62
C ARG A 1017 -10.25 -12.44 7.11
N GLN A 1018 -9.16 -12.24 7.86
CA GLN A 1018 -9.23 -11.84 9.27
C GLN A 1018 -9.51 -10.34 9.38
N ILE A 1019 -10.71 -10.01 9.85
CA ILE A 1019 -11.16 -8.63 10.05
C ILE A 1019 -10.98 -8.22 11.52
N THR A 1020 -10.33 -7.08 11.73
CA THR A 1020 -10.16 -6.44 13.04
C THR A 1020 -10.53 -4.97 12.95
N ASP A 1021 -11.49 -4.54 13.77
CA ASP A 1021 -12.07 -3.18 13.77
C ASP A 1021 -12.51 -2.70 12.38
N GLY A 1022 -13.10 -3.60 11.58
CA GLY A 1022 -13.56 -3.26 10.24
C GLY A 1022 -12.52 -3.33 9.12
N TYR A 1023 -11.28 -3.77 9.36
CA TYR A 1023 -10.22 -3.81 8.34
C TYR A 1023 -9.54 -5.17 8.25
N SER A 1024 -8.97 -5.50 7.09
CA SER A 1024 -8.12 -6.68 6.93
C SER A 1024 -6.86 -6.53 7.78
N THR A 1025 -6.64 -7.47 8.69
CA THR A 1025 -5.66 -7.33 9.77
C THR A 1025 -4.25 -7.24 9.24
N LYS A 1026 -3.84 -8.19 8.39
CA LYS A 1026 -2.49 -8.20 7.79
C LYS A 1026 -2.28 -7.02 6.83
N VAL A 1027 -3.28 -6.65 6.03
CA VAL A 1027 -3.20 -5.53 5.06
C VAL A 1027 -3.01 -4.19 5.76
N ARG A 1028 -3.83 -3.89 6.77
CA ARG A 1028 -3.69 -2.67 7.59
C ARG A 1028 -2.33 -2.56 8.25
N ASN A 1029 -1.87 -3.66 8.84
CA ASN A 1029 -0.57 -3.71 9.51
C ASN A 1029 0.59 -3.49 8.52
N TYR A 1030 0.47 -4.02 7.30
CA TYR A 1030 1.44 -3.79 6.24
C TYR A 1030 1.52 -2.32 5.83
N ARG A 1031 0.38 -1.65 5.55
CA ARG A 1031 0.38 -0.20 5.26
C ARG A 1031 1.05 0.59 6.38
N ARG A 1032 0.70 0.29 7.64
CA ARG A 1032 1.26 0.96 8.81
C ARG A 1032 2.78 0.78 8.88
N ALA A 1033 3.27 -0.43 8.67
CA ALA A 1033 4.70 -0.74 8.69
C ALA A 1033 5.45 -0.03 7.54
N LEU A 1034 4.90 -0.08 6.33
CA LEU A 1034 5.45 0.61 5.17
C LEU A 1034 5.61 2.11 5.38
N MET A 1035 4.53 2.77 5.85
CA MET A 1035 4.49 4.19 6.15
C MET A 1035 5.46 4.54 7.29
N ALA A 1036 5.49 3.71 8.34
CA ALA A 1036 6.37 3.90 9.48
C ALA A 1036 7.86 3.84 9.09
N ALA A 1037 8.25 2.90 8.24
CA ALA A 1037 9.61 2.79 7.73
C ALA A 1037 10.06 4.06 6.97
N LYS A 1038 9.17 4.66 6.17
CA LYS A 1038 9.48 5.81 5.31
C LYS A 1038 9.44 7.14 6.04
N MET A 1039 8.55 7.25 7.02
CA MET A 1039 8.48 8.43 7.87
C MET A 1039 9.37 8.30 9.11
N ASN A 1040 10.16 7.24 9.28
CA ASN A 1040 10.95 7.02 10.51
C ASN A 1040 10.07 7.12 11.77
N VAL A 1041 8.92 6.46 11.78
CA VAL A 1041 8.05 6.30 12.96
C VAL A 1041 8.42 4.97 13.61
N PRO A 1042 9.00 4.95 14.82
CA PRO A 1042 9.40 3.69 15.45
C PRO A 1042 8.16 2.85 15.80
N ALA A 1043 8.23 1.57 15.48
CA ALA A 1043 7.28 0.59 16.00
C ALA A 1043 7.45 0.48 17.53
N PRO A 1044 6.37 0.27 18.29
CA PRO A 1044 6.43 0.15 19.74
C PRO A 1044 7.13 -1.16 20.13
N ALA A 1045 8.03 -1.08 21.11
CA ALA A 1045 8.50 -2.27 21.80
C ALA A 1045 7.39 -2.84 22.70
N ALA A 1046 7.43 -4.14 22.97
CA ALA A 1046 6.47 -4.79 23.86
C ALA A 1046 6.44 -4.09 25.24
N GLY A 1047 5.23 -3.77 25.71
CA GLY A 1047 5.02 -3.09 27.00
C GLY A 1047 5.31 -1.58 27.02
N GLN A 1048 5.78 -0.97 25.93
CA GLN A 1048 5.99 0.47 25.85
C GLN A 1048 4.72 1.22 25.42
N ALA A 1049 4.59 2.47 25.88
CA ALA A 1049 3.51 3.34 25.43
C ALA A 1049 3.61 3.61 23.93
N LEU A 1050 2.45 3.61 23.25
CA LEU A 1050 2.38 3.88 21.82
C LEU A 1050 2.63 5.38 21.56
N SER A 1051 3.44 5.71 20.55
CA SER A 1051 3.58 7.09 20.09
C SER A 1051 2.30 7.56 19.40
N GLY A 1052 2.00 8.86 19.47
CA GLY A 1052 0.80 9.43 18.84
C GLY A 1052 0.77 9.21 17.33
N GLU A 1053 1.91 9.36 16.65
CA GLU A 1053 2.05 9.08 15.22
C GLU A 1053 1.75 7.62 14.91
N TRP A 1054 2.32 6.68 15.69
CA TRP A 1054 2.07 5.25 15.49
C TRP A 1054 0.58 4.93 15.59
N VAL A 1055 -0.13 5.49 16.59
CA VAL A 1055 -1.59 5.32 16.75
C VAL A 1055 -2.34 5.89 15.55
N ARG A 1056 -2.00 7.11 15.09
CA ARG A 1056 -2.63 7.75 13.93
C ARG A 1056 -2.43 6.97 12.64
N LEU A 1057 -1.27 6.33 12.45
CA LEU A 1057 -1.03 5.44 11.32
C LEU A 1057 -1.91 4.18 11.34
N GLY A 1058 -2.66 3.90 12.40
CA GLY A 1058 -3.55 2.74 12.49
C GLY A 1058 -4.87 2.88 11.73
N ARG A 1059 -5.24 4.07 11.23
CA ARG A 1059 -6.47 4.30 10.46
C ARG A 1059 -6.20 5.08 9.17
N PRO A 1060 -6.93 4.81 8.07
CA PRO A 1060 -6.76 5.49 6.78
C PRO A 1060 -6.72 7.02 6.85
N VAL A 1061 -7.78 7.65 7.35
CA VAL A 1061 -7.90 9.12 7.43
C VAL A 1061 -6.82 9.74 8.31
N SER A 1062 -6.57 9.15 9.49
CA SER A 1062 -5.55 9.65 10.41
C SER A 1062 -4.12 9.48 9.88
N ALA A 1063 -3.87 8.46 9.05
CA ALA A 1063 -2.59 8.27 8.37
C ALA A 1063 -2.35 9.34 7.29
N PHE A 1064 -3.40 9.73 6.56
CA PHE A 1064 -3.34 10.87 5.64
C PHE A 1064 -2.97 12.16 6.36
N ASP A 1065 -3.60 12.43 7.52
CA ASP A 1065 -3.31 13.64 8.29
C ASP A 1065 -1.85 13.67 8.78
N VAL A 1066 -1.25 12.54 9.15
CA VAL A 1066 0.18 12.50 9.55
C VAL A 1066 1.07 12.96 8.39
N VAL A 1067 0.82 12.48 7.17
CA VAL A 1067 1.60 12.88 5.99
C VAL A 1067 1.38 14.36 5.68
N ASN A 1068 0.13 14.82 5.72
CA ASN A 1068 -0.22 16.24 5.50
C ASN A 1068 0.48 17.16 6.51
N ASP A 1069 0.44 16.80 7.80
CA ASP A 1069 1.07 17.55 8.88
C ASP A 1069 2.58 17.64 8.69
N LEU A 1070 3.22 16.52 8.34
CA LEU A 1070 4.67 16.49 8.06
C LEU A 1070 5.02 17.35 6.86
N LEU A 1071 4.29 17.24 5.74
CA LEU A 1071 4.55 18.05 4.54
C LEU A 1071 4.39 19.55 4.81
N ARG A 1072 3.34 19.96 5.55
CA ARG A 1072 3.13 21.37 5.93
C ARG A 1072 4.24 21.92 6.82
N GLN A 1073 4.92 21.07 7.57
CA GLN A 1073 6.03 21.42 8.45
C GLN A 1073 7.41 21.27 7.77
N GLY A 1074 7.45 21.11 6.44
CA GLY A 1074 8.70 20.95 5.68
C GLY A 1074 9.33 19.56 5.81
N GLY A 1075 8.59 18.57 6.30
CA GLY A 1075 8.97 17.16 6.33
C GLY A 1075 9.95 16.73 7.42
N TYR A 1076 10.59 17.67 8.13
CA TYR A 1076 11.59 17.43 9.19
C TYR A 1076 12.73 16.47 8.81
N GLY A 1077 13.08 16.40 7.52
CA GLY A 1077 14.07 15.44 7.02
C GLY A 1077 13.63 13.97 7.08
N ARG A 1078 12.34 13.70 7.36
CA ARG A 1078 11.73 12.36 7.36
C ARG A 1078 11.11 12.06 6.00
N ILE A 1079 10.43 13.04 5.42
CA ILE A 1079 9.88 13.01 4.06
C ILE A 1079 10.23 14.31 3.34
N GLN A 1080 10.18 14.30 2.00
CA GLN A 1080 10.35 15.48 1.17
C GLN A 1080 9.07 15.79 0.41
N SER A 1081 8.77 17.09 0.23
CA SER A 1081 7.71 17.54 -0.68
C SER A 1081 8.05 17.19 -2.12
N ILE A 1082 7.04 17.22 -2.99
CA ILE A 1082 7.21 16.96 -4.41
C ILE A 1082 8.28 17.87 -5.03
N TRP A 1083 9.16 17.27 -5.82
CA TRP A 1083 10.15 17.97 -6.63
C TRP A 1083 9.80 17.80 -8.11
N PRO A 1084 9.59 18.88 -8.88
CA PRO A 1084 9.15 18.80 -10.28
C PRO A 1084 10.26 18.40 -11.26
N GLY A 1085 11.50 18.24 -10.78
CA GLY A 1085 12.69 18.13 -11.62
C GLY A 1085 13.45 19.46 -11.72
N PRO A 1086 14.51 19.53 -12.53
CA PRO A 1086 15.20 20.78 -12.79
C PRO A 1086 14.28 21.78 -13.51
N PRO A 1087 14.54 23.10 -13.41
CA PRO A 1087 13.67 24.12 -13.99
C PRO A 1087 13.40 23.92 -15.47
N ALA A 1088 12.19 24.24 -15.93
CA ALA A 1088 11.82 24.12 -17.35
C ALA A 1088 12.66 25.02 -18.28
N SER A 1089 13.31 26.05 -17.73
CA SER A 1089 14.26 26.90 -18.47
C SER A 1089 15.61 26.23 -18.73
N ASP A 1090 15.92 25.13 -18.03
CA ASP A 1090 17.15 24.38 -18.23
C ASP A 1090 17.02 23.42 -19.42
N ASN A 1091 17.53 23.89 -20.56
CA ASN A 1091 17.55 23.18 -21.84
C ASN A 1091 18.85 22.38 -22.09
N SER A 1092 19.71 22.24 -21.08
CA SER A 1092 20.97 21.45 -21.19
C SER A 1092 20.72 19.95 -21.42
N VAL A 1093 19.57 19.45 -20.98
CA VAL A 1093 19.09 18.10 -21.22
C VAL A 1093 17.59 18.17 -21.52
N LEU A 1094 17.20 17.79 -22.73
CA LEU A 1094 15.79 17.72 -23.13
C LEU A 1094 15.14 16.42 -22.64
N ALA A 1095 13.81 16.40 -22.50
CA ALA A 1095 13.08 15.17 -22.18
C ALA A 1095 13.06 14.21 -23.37
N ALA A 1096 13.23 12.92 -23.09
CA ALA A 1096 12.94 11.87 -24.07
C ALA A 1096 11.46 11.92 -24.47
N GLN A 1097 11.15 11.50 -25.70
CA GLN A 1097 9.75 11.36 -26.11
C GLN A 1097 9.03 10.34 -25.21
N PRO A 1098 7.77 10.59 -24.81
CA PRO A 1098 7.01 9.67 -23.95
C PRO A 1098 7.00 8.24 -24.47
N GLU A 1099 6.85 8.04 -25.78
CA GLU A 1099 6.78 6.74 -26.43
C GLU A 1099 8.11 5.96 -26.39
N VAL A 1100 9.23 6.64 -26.10
CA VAL A 1100 10.56 6.04 -25.96
C VAL A 1100 10.86 5.70 -24.49
N ALA A 1101 10.55 6.61 -23.57
CA ALA A 1101 10.83 6.42 -22.14
C ALA A 1101 9.78 5.59 -21.40
N ASP A 1102 8.52 5.62 -21.88
CA ASP A 1102 7.38 4.88 -21.34
C ASP A 1102 6.57 4.20 -22.49
N PRO A 1103 7.20 3.27 -23.24
CA PRO A 1103 6.61 2.67 -24.44
C PRO A 1103 5.39 1.80 -24.14
N ASP A 1104 4.56 1.59 -25.17
CA ASP A 1104 3.56 0.52 -25.18
C ASP A 1104 4.16 -0.76 -25.74
N GLY A 1105 3.99 -1.88 -25.02
CA GLY A 1105 4.34 -3.21 -25.52
C GLY A 1105 3.21 -3.95 -26.21
N SER A 1106 2.07 -3.30 -26.47
CA SER A 1106 0.90 -3.93 -27.11
C SER A 1106 1.07 -4.17 -28.62
N ASN A 1107 1.87 -3.35 -29.32
CA ASN A 1107 2.16 -3.49 -30.74
C ASN A 1107 3.68 -3.54 -30.95
N GLY A 1108 4.22 -4.65 -31.47
CA GLY A 1108 5.69 -4.80 -31.67
C GLY A 1108 6.34 -3.79 -32.64
N VAL A 1109 5.59 -2.80 -33.14
CA VAL A 1109 6.01 -1.75 -34.09
C VAL A 1109 6.78 -0.61 -33.39
N THR A 1110 6.49 -0.32 -32.11
CA THR A 1110 7.22 0.69 -31.32
C THR A 1110 8.67 0.31 -31.04
N LEU A 1111 9.02 -0.96 -31.24
CA LEU A 1111 10.34 -1.56 -31.08
C LEU A 1111 11.49 -0.73 -31.68
N PHE A 1112 11.38 -0.34 -32.95
CA PHE A 1112 12.46 0.33 -33.66
C PHE A 1112 12.71 1.75 -33.15
N ASN A 1113 11.64 2.46 -32.76
CA ASN A 1113 11.72 3.81 -32.21
C ASN A 1113 12.37 3.80 -30.81
N THR A 1114 11.99 2.84 -29.97
CA THR A 1114 12.55 2.69 -28.62
C THR A 1114 14.04 2.31 -28.66
N LEU A 1115 14.43 1.41 -29.56
CA LEU A 1115 15.84 1.02 -29.74
C LEU A 1115 16.69 2.17 -30.27
N ALA A 1116 16.21 2.90 -31.29
CA ALA A 1116 16.90 4.06 -31.84
C ALA A 1116 17.10 5.17 -30.79
N GLY A 1117 16.09 5.42 -29.94
CA GLY A 1117 16.20 6.38 -28.85
C GLY A 1117 17.26 5.99 -27.80
N MET A 1118 17.36 4.70 -27.47
CA MET A 1118 18.40 4.20 -26.54
C MET A 1118 19.82 4.35 -27.11
N LEU A 1119 20.03 4.00 -28.38
CA LEU A 1119 21.36 4.12 -29.03
C LEU A 1119 21.82 5.58 -29.11
N ASN A 1120 20.88 6.49 -29.42
CA ASN A 1120 21.16 7.93 -29.46
C ASN A 1120 21.62 8.47 -28.09
N GLU A 1121 21.08 7.97 -26.97
CA GLU A 1121 21.54 8.35 -25.62
C GLU A 1121 22.90 7.78 -25.25
N LEU A 1122 23.22 6.57 -25.71
CA LEU A 1122 24.52 5.94 -25.46
C LEU A 1122 25.65 6.52 -26.32
N GLY A 1123 25.33 7.43 -27.25
CA GLY A 1123 26.31 8.06 -28.14
C GLY A 1123 26.89 7.11 -29.18
N THR A 1124 26.15 6.06 -29.54
CA THR A 1124 26.55 5.03 -30.52
C THR A 1124 25.82 5.16 -31.83
#